data_AF-A0A817V376-F1
#
_entry.id   AF-A0A817V376-F1
#
_cell.length_a   1.000
_cell.length_b   1.000
_cell.length_c   1.000
_cell.angle_alpha   90.00
_cell.angle_beta   90.00
_cell.angle_gamma   90.00
#
_symmetry.space_group_name_H-M   'P 1'
#
loop_
_entity.id
_entity.type
_entity.pdbx_description
1 polymer ?
#
loop_
_entity_poly.entity_id
_entity_poly.type
_entity_poly.pdbx_seq_one_letter_code
_entity_poly.pdbx_strand_id
1 'polypeptide(L)'
;MMALVPTSTVNSNGENSNAEKVCDILQEIRDEFRTLKTFIAKQPQNDNGNMNNLSEMLARAEHSVKERTDNVLNMLNGNTVTTLSFNQIRGGHRHVREPSAFDQFTQYQPQQRDAENEKMNNHFFLSIFISRQRHNEGMPIISIGAQQPRLVAPGAVARLEYEAKILRNPFNKRNRQVLHENYGIQLPIIDKQQPQRSPISRNLMLGKTVEPTGILPLKSRRNPIDYPVPLTSNDAKRGIISLVERGIIPQGAHITLEPPPIQPKKSSLNDPILRTRTYLKEEPSTSIYHLDPSSMNQLAVIDELPPTPPLMDHASSGTLTEPSEKDLNFLFASGKAHESAMGESRKSSANQAHKSNSMPTNMGGIGSLVGRPLPTPASNFEYKKNFRLTIQNGITKDQTEDFLQFRQFYCLIWGNIVTVFRILEKLMYDYAIPVAFINGEKVTDLAQTVELEQKPTLEELLSTVINREDVEELIKKPGRRFFGSGGRERAAIAIQSFWRCFRDRRAYIRLRKRKWAASVIALTWLTHVKLAKVRKQLKIIRERQIDSFKTKQNDLRRNWLSISTNRRVIVHIPSLGLSQRIRRKINNLPVRENYQIGRLCDLDDPNVDIIYVSPMTINDEILQYYNKLMNLRSSVSQNTDEASSETSENASDRFMIVVPEALNSFPMHNMCLATLLKYSPRALKRIKNLIKGRESYIVTGVSHPDDLYISEYLNIPMFGCEPEASYLYSTKSGSKRIFEASKVPMPFGEYDIYNQQHLFESLAQLIVEHLDVQRWLFKIDDDYDGLGIAYCDVVTHLPCYKNVLKEAARFGDKWSNRWAQEHSYAKILSELPDILEQHTVCVNKTQFSNWQAYSKVFLTQGGIIEAYPPSDSVTSITICLSIEPDGHHTVICCGDHLHAESQFSCWGLSFPQSSVEAQELNTYCEQIVEQCKQRNIYGHVDVDFVTFIDAKTDKQQVWTIDLSIGYSEHVSLYRIMRFVTTGDFDPQTHSFTVKVKQAKQRVRHWQTGAPEYITVEKNRFAVWSARLHHSNLSVLHYSVFFQMCRAHGVGFDVRDKQGTVFELLECQRHENIGMITIGDTLQNTLSNFAYNLNAINQEITTTSMKGRSNFMLAISDIENILGITQENASSVSATTNTS
;
A
#
# COMPACT_ATOMS: atom_id res chain seq x y z
N MET A 1 24.14 -5.77 -14.08
CA MET A 1 24.73 -4.42 -14.25
C MET A 1 25.84 -4.20 -13.24
N MET A 2 27.09 -4.54 -13.57
CA MET A 2 28.28 -4.13 -12.80
C MET A 2 29.50 -4.13 -13.73
N ALA A 3 29.82 -2.96 -14.28
CA ALA A 3 31.03 -2.65 -15.03
C ALA A 3 31.21 -1.12 -15.04
N LEU A 4 32.42 -0.66 -15.39
CA LEU A 4 32.81 0.77 -15.50
C LEU A 4 32.86 1.55 -14.17
N VAL A 5 34.04 1.51 -13.54
CA VAL A 5 34.59 2.66 -12.80
C VAL A 5 35.91 3.02 -13.49
N PRO A 6 36.09 4.25 -14.01
CA PRO A 6 37.34 4.64 -14.66
C PRO A 6 38.43 4.90 -13.61
N THR A 7 39.63 4.40 -13.87
CA THR A 7 40.82 4.66 -13.05
C THR A 7 41.39 6.05 -13.31
N SER A 8 41.61 6.85 -12.27
CA SER A 8 42.48 8.03 -12.33
C SER A 8 43.38 8.08 -11.10
N THR A 9 44.66 8.36 -11.33
CA THR A 9 45.75 8.23 -10.34
C THR A 9 46.07 9.58 -9.69
N VAL A 10 46.06 9.63 -8.36
CA VAL A 10 46.63 10.73 -7.58
C VAL A 10 47.32 10.15 -6.34
N ASN A 11 48.64 10.29 -6.24
CA ASN A 11 49.40 9.82 -5.08
C ASN A 11 49.28 10.78 -3.88
N SER A 12 48.97 10.24 -2.70
CA SER A 12 49.34 10.83 -1.42
C SER A 12 49.43 9.73 -0.36
N ASN A 13 50.65 9.43 0.10
CA ASN A 13 50.93 8.25 0.93
C ASN A 13 50.20 8.31 2.28
N GLY A 14 49.42 7.26 2.60
CA GLY A 14 48.79 7.07 3.91
C GLY A 14 47.38 6.47 3.87
N GLU A 15 46.56 6.76 2.85
CA GLU A 15 45.18 6.21 2.78
C GLU A 15 45.13 4.80 2.11
N ASN A 16 46.19 4.38 1.42
CA ASN A 16 46.32 3.10 0.71
C ASN A 16 46.07 1.86 1.57
N SER A 17 46.77 1.69 2.71
CA SER A 17 46.79 0.41 3.45
C SER A 17 45.41 -0.11 3.90
N ASN A 18 44.42 0.78 4.06
CA ASN A 18 43.05 0.38 4.43
C ASN A 18 42.11 0.26 3.21
N ALA A 19 42.48 0.82 2.05
CA ALA A 19 41.80 0.57 0.79
C ALA A 19 42.27 -0.76 0.17
N GLU A 20 43.58 -1.03 0.23
CA GLU A 20 44.22 -2.29 -0.17
C GLU A 20 43.59 -3.46 0.59
N LYS A 21 43.63 -3.47 1.93
CA LYS A 21 43.01 -4.55 2.75
C LYS A 21 41.52 -4.80 2.45
N VAL A 22 40.76 -3.78 2.07
CA VAL A 22 39.34 -3.95 1.67
C VAL A 22 39.25 -4.50 0.24
N CYS A 23 40.17 -4.13 -0.65
CA CYS A 23 40.31 -4.73 -1.98
C CYS A 23 40.71 -6.21 -1.87
N ASP A 24 41.66 -6.54 -0.98
CA ASP A 24 42.15 -7.90 -0.73
C ASP A 24 41.01 -8.79 -0.23
N ILE A 25 40.25 -8.35 0.78
CA ILE A 25 39.06 -9.07 1.28
C ILE A 25 38.02 -9.25 0.17
N LEU A 26 37.81 -8.25 -0.70
CA LEU A 26 36.87 -8.36 -1.83
C LEU A 26 37.38 -9.23 -2.97
N GLN A 27 38.70 -9.44 -3.10
CA GLN A 27 39.30 -10.42 -4.02
C GLN A 27 39.23 -11.83 -3.45
N GLU A 28 39.57 -12.02 -2.17
CA GLU A 28 39.49 -13.31 -1.47
C GLU A 28 38.06 -13.84 -1.44
N ILE A 29 37.06 -13.02 -1.08
CA ILE A 29 35.62 -13.37 -1.17
C ILE A 29 35.21 -13.72 -2.61
N ARG A 30 35.73 -12.98 -3.62
CA ARG A 30 35.43 -13.26 -5.03
C ARG A 30 36.03 -14.60 -5.49
N ASP A 31 37.16 -15.00 -4.93
CA ASP A 31 37.84 -16.26 -5.26
C ASP A 31 37.31 -17.46 -4.44
N GLU A 32 36.79 -17.24 -3.22
CA GLU A 32 35.91 -18.18 -2.51
C GLU A 32 34.62 -18.43 -3.33
N PHE A 33 33.95 -17.38 -3.83
CA PHE A 33 32.78 -17.57 -4.70
C PHE A 33 33.12 -18.21 -6.05
N ARG A 34 34.34 -18.04 -6.58
CA ARG A 34 34.81 -18.76 -7.78
C ARG A 34 35.05 -20.23 -7.49
N THR A 35 35.74 -20.58 -6.40
CA THR A 35 35.97 -21.99 -6.02
C THR A 35 34.64 -22.70 -5.77
N LEU A 36 33.71 -22.08 -5.04
CA LEU A 36 32.35 -22.59 -4.81
C LEU A 36 31.58 -22.76 -6.14
N LYS A 37 31.66 -21.80 -7.06
CA LYS A 37 31.07 -21.94 -8.42
C LYS A 37 31.72 -23.06 -9.24
N THR A 38 33.03 -23.24 -9.18
CA THR A 38 33.72 -24.35 -9.88
C THR A 38 33.50 -25.71 -9.26
N PHE A 39 33.16 -25.78 -7.97
CA PHE A 39 32.75 -27.00 -7.30
C PHE A 39 31.35 -27.43 -7.77
N ILE A 40 30.38 -26.50 -7.77
CA ILE A 40 29.03 -26.73 -8.32
C ILE A 40 29.11 -27.14 -9.80
N ALA A 41 29.95 -26.47 -10.60
CA ALA A 41 30.12 -26.78 -12.03
C ALA A 41 30.88 -28.09 -12.33
N LYS A 42 31.30 -28.85 -11.31
CA LYS A 42 32.02 -30.13 -11.45
C LYS A 42 31.26 -31.36 -10.93
N GLN A 43 30.06 -31.21 -10.38
CA GLN A 43 29.25 -32.36 -9.97
C GLN A 43 28.32 -32.84 -11.12
N PRO A 44 28.29 -34.14 -11.45
CA PRO A 44 27.23 -34.71 -12.28
C PRO A 44 25.90 -34.71 -11.51
N GLN A 45 24.77 -34.61 -12.21
CA GLN A 45 23.47 -34.22 -11.64
C GLN A 45 22.77 -35.24 -10.71
N ASN A 46 23.41 -36.35 -10.31
CA ASN A 46 22.68 -37.55 -9.88
C ASN A 46 22.93 -38.02 -8.43
N ASP A 47 23.28 -37.12 -7.50
CA ASP A 47 23.54 -37.50 -6.10
C ASP A 47 22.99 -36.49 -5.06
N ASN A 48 21.93 -36.87 -4.35
CA ASN A 48 21.24 -36.03 -3.36
C ASN A 48 22.01 -35.88 -2.02
N GLY A 49 23.14 -36.54 -1.84
CA GLY A 49 23.81 -36.69 -0.53
C GLY A 49 24.54 -35.45 0.03
N ASN A 50 24.78 -34.40 -0.78
CA ASN A 50 25.84 -33.41 -0.46
C ASN A 50 25.37 -32.02 0.03
N MET A 51 24.07 -31.79 0.20
CA MET A 51 23.52 -30.49 0.65
C MET A 51 24.06 -30.04 2.03
N ASN A 52 24.36 -30.99 2.93
CA ASN A 52 24.91 -30.68 4.25
C ASN A 52 26.30 -30.04 4.15
N ASN A 53 27.21 -30.58 3.34
CA ASN A 53 28.55 -30.01 3.13
C ASN A 53 28.47 -28.61 2.50
N LEU A 54 27.56 -28.39 1.54
CA LEU A 54 27.34 -27.05 0.97
C LEU A 54 26.85 -26.06 2.03
N SER A 55 25.95 -26.48 2.92
CA SER A 55 25.44 -25.66 4.02
C SER A 55 26.51 -25.34 5.07
N GLU A 56 27.42 -26.29 5.35
CA GLU A 56 28.51 -26.06 6.30
C GLU A 56 29.59 -25.15 5.72
N MET A 57 29.93 -25.29 4.43
CA MET A 57 30.82 -24.36 3.73
C MET A 57 30.25 -22.94 3.68
N LEU A 58 28.95 -22.79 3.43
CA LEU A 58 28.25 -21.49 3.51
C LEU A 58 28.31 -20.92 4.93
N ALA A 59 28.06 -21.73 5.97
CA ALA A 59 28.14 -21.28 7.36
C ALA A 59 29.56 -20.86 7.77
N ARG A 60 30.60 -21.55 7.29
CA ARG A 60 32.01 -21.17 7.50
C ARG A 60 32.36 -19.86 6.78
N ALA A 61 31.89 -19.66 5.56
CA ALA A 61 32.06 -18.40 4.82
C ALA A 61 31.33 -17.23 5.52
N GLU A 62 30.08 -17.41 5.94
CA GLU A 62 29.34 -16.42 6.75
C GLU A 62 30.07 -16.09 8.06
N HIS A 63 30.66 -17.07 8.74
CA HIS A 63 31.46 -16.85 9.95
C HIS A 63 32.72 -16.02 9.67
N SER A 64 33.52 -16.40 8.65
CA SER A 64 34.75 -15.72 8.25
C SER A 64 34.49 -14.24 7.89
N VAL A 65 33.48 -13.98 7.04
CA VAL A 65 33.08 -12.63 6.65
C VAL A 65 32.59 -11.83 7.86
N LYS A 66 31.82 -12.42 8.76
CA LYS A 66 31.30 -11.76 9.96
C LYS A 66 32.42 -11.40 10.94
N GLU A 67 33.30 -12.33 11.27
CA GLU A 67 34.42 -12.13 12.20
C GLU A 67 35.38 -11.05 11.71
N ARG A 68 35.73 -11.06 10.41
CA ARG A 68 36.55 -10.01 9.81
C ARG A 68 35.81 -8.67 9.72
N THR A 69 34.49 -8.67 9.53
CA THR A 69 33.65 -7.44 9.57
C THR A 69 33.61 -6.83 10.97
N ASP A 70 33.45 -7.65 12.01
CA ASP A 70 33.46 -7.20 13.42
C ASP A 70 34.85 -6.64 13.79
N ASN A 71 35.94 -7.27 13.34
CA ASN A 71 37.30 -6.72 13.50
C ASN A 71 37.52 -5.38 12.78
N VAL A 72 36.99 -5.21 11.56
CA VAL A 72 37.03 -3.92 10.83
C VAL A 72 36.15 -2.86 11.51
N LEU A 73 34.99 -3.23 12.05
CA LEU A 73 34.15 -2.33 12.85
C LEU A 73 34.86 -1.87 14.13
N ASN A 74 35.54 -2.79 14.83
CA ASN A 74 36.30 -2.47 16.04
C ASN A 74 37.47 -1.50 15.73
N MET A 75 38.24 -1.74 14.67
CA MET A 75 39.27 -0.81 14.21
C MET A 75 38.71 0.57 13.80
N LEU A 76 37.53 0.61 13.15
CA LEU A 76 36.92 1.87 12.69
C LEU A 76 36.26 2.68 13.81
N ASN A 77 35.91 2.06 14.93
CA ASN A 77 35.18 2.69 16.05
C ASN A 77 36.07 3.16 17.20
N GLY A 78 37.34 2.77 17.27
CA GLY A 78 38.33 3.35 18.19
C GLY A 78 37.98 3.21 19.67
N ASN A 79 37.96 1.97 20.18
CA ASN A 79 37.95 1.61 21.60
C ASN A 79 36.96 2.36 22.53
N THR A 80 35.79 2.75 22.04
CA THR A 80 34.77 3.48 22.83
C THR A 80 33.36 2.87 22.79
N VAL A 81 33.17 1.73 22.12
CA VAL A 81 31.94 0.93 22.20
C VAL A 81 32.30 -0.56 22.29
N THR A 82 32.34 -1.09 23.51
CA THR A 82 32.32 -2.54 23.74
C THR A 82 30.91 -3.06 23.48
N THR A 83 30.75 -3.87 22.43
CA THR A 83 29.54 -4.69 22.26
C THR A 83 29.53 -5.78 23.35
N LEU A 84 28.38 -6.00 23.98
CA LEU A 84 28.24 -7.06 24.99
C LEU A 84 28.38 -8.43 24.31
N SER A 85 29.42 -9.17 24.70
CA SER A 85 29.64 -10.55 24.27
C SER A 85 28.52 -11.47 24.78
N PHE A 86 27.95 -12.27 23.89
CA PHE A 86 26.84 -13.19 24.22
C PHE A 86 27.32 -14.53 24.83
N ASN A 87 28.63 -14.70 25.06
CA ASN A 87 29.23 -16.00 25.41
C ASN A 87 29.33 -16.28 26.92
N GLN A 88 28.77 -15.44 27.80
CA GLN A 88 28.84 -15.63 29.26
C GLN A 88 27.55 -16.22 29.90
N ILE A 89 26.70 -16.92 29.14
CA ILE A 89 25.56 -17.69 29.70
C ILE A 89 25.56 -19.15 29.18
N ARG A 90 26.62 -19.90 29.50
CA ARG A 90 26.61 -21.38 29.54
C ARG A 90 27.53 -21.90 30.65
N GLY A 91 26.94 -22.35 31.75
CA GLY A 91 27.66 -22.94 32.87
C GLY A 91 26.71 -23.32 34.01
N GLY A 92 26.14 -24.52 33.96
CA GLY A 92 25.20 -25.00 34.99
C GLY A 92 24.21 -26.05 34.50
N HIS A 93 24.59 -27.33 34.54
CA HIS A 93 23.63 -28.43 34.54
C HIS A 93 23.01 -28.56 35.95
N ARG A 94 21.67 -28.57 36.06
CA ARG A 94 20.94 -29.43 37.02
C ARG A 94 19.43 -29.48 36.77
N HIS A 95 18.91 -30.70 36.86
CA HIS A 95 17.54 -31.22 36.96
C HIS A 95 16.29 -30.48 36.45
N VAL A 96 15.44 -31.32 35.84
CA VAL A 96 14.04 -31.10 35.44
C VAL A 96 13.14 -30.71 36.63
N ARG A 97 12.27 -29.73 36.39
CA ARG A 97 10.88 -29.72 36.86
C ARG A 97 10.03 -28.86 35.92
N GLU A 98 8.91 -29.39 35.46
CA GLU A 98 7.80 -28.54 34.97
C GLU A 98 7.18 -27.82 36.18
N PRO A 99 6.53 -26.66 35.96
CA PRO A 99 5.08 -26.71 36.02
C PRO A 99 4.35 -25.82 35.01
N SER A 100 3.07 -26.10 34.82
CA SER A 100 2.09 -25.29 34.11
C SER A 100 1.76 -23.97 34.82
N ALA A 101 1.77 -22.86 34.08
CA ALA A 101 0.97 -21.67 34.38
C ALA A 101 0.79 -20.81 33.10
N PHE A 102 -0.40 -20.86 32.48
CA PHE A 102 -0.77 -19.94 31.39
C PHE A 102 -1.85 -18.98 31.91
N ASP A 103 -1.45 -18.03 32.75
CA ASP A 103 -2.28 -16.92 33.19
C ASP A 103 -1.40 -15.77 33.69
N GLN A 104 -1.99 -14.58 33.90
CA GLN A 104 -1.31 -13.35 34.36
C GLN A 104 -0.33 -12.66 33.38
N PHE A 105 -0.76 -12.34 32.16
CA PHE A 105 -0.19 -11.19 31.41
C PHE A 105 -1.25 -10.36 30.66
N THR A 106 -2.39 -10.11 31.32
CA THR A 106 -3.53 -9.34 30.79
C THR A 106 -4.04 -8.27 31.74
N GLN A 107 -3.16 -7.64 32.53
CA GLN A 107 -3.45 -6.38 33.22
C GLN A 107 -2.20 -5.48 33.31
N TYR A 108 -2.19 -4.40 32.54
CA TYR A 108 -1.40 -3.20 32.83
C TYR A 108 -2.16 -1.97 32.32
N GLN A 109 -2.63 -1.14 33.24
CA GLN A 109 -3.17 0.18 32.91
C GLN A 109 -2.01 1.15 32.62
N PRO A 110 -2.12 2.04 31.62
CA PRO A 110 -1.08 3.01 31.33
C PRO A 110 -1.12 4.18 32.32
N GLN A 111 -0.27 4.14 33.35
CA GLN A 111 0.14 5.35 34.07
C GLN A 111 1.24 6.08 33.28
N GLN A 112 1.27 7.41 33.41
CA GLN A 112 1.97 8.32 32.50
C GLN A 112 3.50 8.28 32.65
N ARG A 113 4.24 8.07 31.55
CA ARG A 113 5.65 8.51 31.37
C ARG A 113 5.95 8.91 29.92
N ASP A 114 6.38 10.17 29.77
CA ASP A 114 7.29 10.76 28.76
C ASP A 114 7.11 10.44 27.25
N ALA A 115 6.40 11.33 26.56
CA ALA A 115 5.99 11.20 25.15
C ALA A 115 7.00 11.77 24.11
N GLU A 116 8.30 11.52 24.28
CA GLU A 116 9.35 12.02 23.37
C GLU A 116 9.83 10.96 22.36
N ASN A 117 10.00 9.70 22.76
CA ASN A 117 10.63 8.66 21.93
C ASN A 117 9.79 8.16 20.73
N GLU A 118 8.46 8.27 20.76
CA GLU A 118 7.62 7.78 19.64
C GLU A 118 7.73 8.63 18.36
N LYS A 119 8.05 9.92 18.49
CA LYS A 119 8.05 10.87 17.37
C LYS A 119 9.15 10.58 16.34
N MET A 120 10.26 9.97 16.75
CA MET A 120 11.42 9.75 15.87
C MET A 120 11.29 8.52 14.97
N ASN A 121 10.59 7.46 15.41
CA ASN A 121 10.39 6.25 14.60
C ASN A 121 9.44 6.50 13.41
N ASN A 122 8.31 7.18 13.63
CA ASN A 122 7.31 7.40 12.58
C ASN A 122 7.81 8.31 11.45
N HIS A 123 8.77 9.21 11.71
CA HIS A 123 9.40 10.02 10.67
C HIS A 123 10.34 9.22 9.73
N PHE A 124 10.86 8.06 10.16
CA PHE A 124 11.81 7.27 9.39
C PHE A 124 11.16 6.24 8.46
N PHE A 125 9.99 5.71 8.82
CA PHE A 125 9.25 4.76 7.97
C PHE A 125 8.58 5.42 6.76
N LEU A 126 8.08 6.65 6.92
CA LEU A 126 7.30 7.33 5.87
C LEU A 126 8.17 7.74 4.66
N SER A 127 9.43 8.14 4.88
CA SER A 127 10.35 8.53 3.82
C SER A 127 10.77 7.35 2.93
N ILE A 128 10.97 6.16 3.51
CA ILE A 128 11.32 4.93 2.78
C ILE A 128 10.16 4.47 1.88
N PHE A 129 8.90 4.67 2.30
CA PHE A 129 7.73 4.32 1.48
C PHE A 129 7.60 5.20 0.23
N ILE A 130 7.75 6.53 0.39
CA ILE A 130 7.57 7.49 -0.70
C ILE A 130 8.60 7.30 -1.82
N SER A 131 9.83 6.85 -1.50
CA SER A 131 10.89 6.61 -2.48
C SER A 131 10.73 5.33 -3.33
N ARG A 132 9.74 4.46 -3.06
CA ARG A 132 9.58 3.17 -3.77
C ARG A 132 8.41 3.08 -4.76
N GLN A 133 7.51 4.05 -4.83
CA GLN A 133 6.35 4.02 -5.74
C GLN A 133 6.52 4.80 -7.06
N ARG A 134 7.70 5.35 -7.36
CA ARG A 134 7.94 6.16 -8.59
C ARG A 134 8.74 5.44 -9.67
N HIS A 135 8.35 4.23 -10.04
CA HIS A 135 8.76 3.57 -11.29
C HIS A 135 7.74 2.51 -11.71
N ASN A 136 6.71 2.91 -12.47
CA ASN A 136 6.12 2.21 -13.64
C ASN A 136 4.74 2.79 -13.98
N GLU A 137 4.71 3.73 -14.92
CA GLU A 137 3.58 4.00 -15.84
C GLU A 137 4.13 4.92 -16.96
N GLY A 138 3.51 4.90 -18.15
CA GLY A 138 4.14 5.34 -19.40
C GLY A 138 3.68 6.69 -19.98
N MET A 139 4.28 7.03 -21.13
CA MET A 139 4.02 8.21 -21.99
C MET A 139 4.54 9.57 -21.48
N PRO A 140 4.93 10.50 -22.39
CA PRO A 140 5.76 10.29 -23.59
C PRO A 140 7.08 11.09 -23.50
N ILE A 141 8.04 10.81 -24.39
CA ILE A 141 9.34 11.50 -24.39
C ILE A 141 9.22 12.88 -25.05
N ILE A 142 9.54 13.93 -24.30
CA ILE A 142 9.94 15.24 -24.83
C ILE A 142 11.33 15.56 -24.25
N SER A 143 12.30 15.82 -25.13
CA SER A 143 13.70 16.02 -24.75
C SER A 143 13.97 17.46 -24.29
N ILE A 144 14.30 17.65 -23.01
CA ILE A 144 14.92 18.87 -22.49
C ILE A 144 16.15 18.48 -21.66
N GLY A 145 17.24 19.24 -21.82
CA GLY A 145 18.59 18.85 -21.39
C GLY A 145 18.81 18.78 -19.88
N ALA A 146 19.85 18.04 -19.49
CA ALA A 146 20.17 17.76 -18.09
C ALA A 146 20.61 19.01 -17.30
N GLN A 147 20.04 19.20 -16.11
CA GLN A 147 20.60 20.04 -15.04
C GLN A 147 20.59 19.30 -13.70
N GLN A 148 21.59 19.57 -12.87
CA GLN A 148 21.77 18.91 -11.58
C GLN A 148 20.85 19.50 -10.49
N PRO A 149 20.33 18.68 -9.54
CA PRO A 149 19.58 19.20 -8.40
C PRO A 149 20.50 20.02 -7.47
N ARG A 150 20.21 21.32 -7.30
CA ARG A 150 20.96 22.21 -6.42
C ARG A 150 20.79 21.81 -4.94
N LEU A 151 21.89 21.85 -4.19
CA LEU A 151 21.88 21.66 -2.73
C LEU A 151 21.18 22.84 -2.05
N VAL A 152 20.06 22.58 -1.38
CA VAL A 152 19.35 23.57 -0.56
C VAL A 152 20.14 23.84 0.73
N ALA A 153 20.33 25.12 1.07
CA ALA A 153 21.08 25.52 2.26
C ALA A 153 20.35 25.11 3.57
N PRO A 154 21.05 24.73 4.65
CA PRO A 154 20.42 24.23 5.89
C PRO A 154 19.38 25.17 6.49
N GLY A 155 19.59 26.50 6.43
CA GLY A 155 18.63 27.49 6.92
C GLY A 155 17.32 27.51 6.11
N ALA A 156 17.37 27.23 4.81
CA ALA A 156 16.17 27.11 3.98
C ALA A 156 15.39 25.81 4.27
N VAL A 157 16.08 24.71 4.59
CA VAL A 157 15.43 23.47 5.04
C VAL A 157 14.75 23.68 6.40
N ALA A 158 15.42 24.31 7.36
CA ALA A 158 14.84 24.65 8.66
C ALA A 158 13.64 25.60 8.54
N ARG A 159 13.71 26.58 7.63
CA ARG A 159 12.59 27.47 7.31
C ARG A 159 11.40 26.71 6.72
N LEU A 160 11.61 25.83 5.74
CA LEU A 160 10.56 25.00 5.16
C LEU A 160 9.92 24.04 6.18
N GLU A 161 10.70 23.47 7.12
CA GLU A 161 10.13 22.69 8.23
C GLU A 161 9.29 23.53 9.20
N TYR A 162 9.69 24.79 9.45
CA TYR A 162 8.96 25.71 10.31
C TYR A 162 7.64 26.16 9.67
N GLU A 163 7.68 26.54 8.40
CA GLU A 163 6.51 26.88 7.59
C GLU A 163 5.53 25.69 7.46
N ALA A 164 6.05 24.47 7.24
CA ALA A 164 5.24 23.24 7.26
C ALA A 164 4.63 22.92 8.64
N LYS A 165 5.31 23.25 9.76
CA LYS A 165 4.75 23.10 11.12
C LYS A 165 3.60 24.09 11.39
N ILE A 166 3.70 25.31 10.86
CA ILE A 166 2.65 26.34 10.97
C ILE A 166 1.39 25.90 10.22
N LEU A 167 1.54 25.47 8.96
CA LEU A 167 0.44 24.94 8.13
C LEU A 167 -0.26 23.71 8.73
N ARG A 168 0.43 22.93 9.57
CA ARG A 168 -0.11 21.70 10.19
C ARG A 168 -1.09 21.96 11.34
N ASN A 169 -1.17 23.17 11.88
CA ASN A 169 -2.25 23.60 12.78
C ASN A 169 -2.53 25.10 12.59
N PRO A 170 -3.34 25.48 11.59
CA PRO A 170 -3.57 26.88 11.24
C PRO A 170 -4.54 27.60 12.20
N PHE A 171 -5.15 26.89 13.15
CA PHE A 171 -6.12 27.46 14.11
C PHE A 171 -5.47 27.97 15.40
N ASN A 172 -4.23 27.59 15.71
CA ASN A 172 -3.48 28.13 16.85
C ASN A 172 -3.29 29.65 16.69
N LYS A 173 -3.57 30.43 17.75
CA LYS A 173 -3.55 31.92 17.70
C LYS A 173 -2.20 32.50 17.25
N ARG A 174 -1.08 31.90 17.67
CA ARG A 174 0.26 32.28 17.17
C ARG A 174 0.49 31.89 15.71
N ASN A 175 -0.01 30.72 15.28
CA ASN A 175 0.13 30.28 13.89
C ASN A 175 -0.71 31.14 12.92
N ARG A 176 -1.93 31.54 13.32
CA ARG A 176 -2.75 32.51 12.57
C ARG A 176 -1.99 33.83 12.35
N GLN A 177 -1.35 34.33 13.39
CA GLN A 177 -0.58 35.57 13.32
C GLN A 177 0.60 35.45 12.35
N VAL A 178 1.40 34.38 12.44
CA VAL A 178 2.51 34.13 11.50
C VAL A 178 2.03 33.84 10.07
N LEU A 179 0.86 33.23 9.87
CA LEU A 179 0.24 33.06 8.54
C LEU A 179 -0.21 34.40 7.92
N HIS A 180 -0.70 35.31 8.76
CA HIS A 180 -1.05 36.67 8.36
C HIS A 180 0.19 37.50 8.02
N GLU A 181 1.21 37.45 8.88
CA GLU A 181 2.46 38.22 8.72
C GLU A 181 3.33 37.73 7.54
N ASN A 182 3.46 36.42 7.33
CA ASN A 182 4.31 35.87 6.25
C ASN A 182 3.58 35.67 4.90
N TYR A 183 2.26 35.52 4.89
CA TYR A 183 1.50 35.18 3.67
C TYR A 183 0.20 35.99 3.45
N GLY A 184 -0.15 36.92 4.36
CA GLY A 184 -1.37 37.73 4.24
C GLY A 184 -2.69 36.98 4.47
N ILE A 185 -2.67 35.74 4.94
CA ILE A 185 -3.86 34.88 5.03
C ILE A 185 -4.57 35.10 6.38
N GLN A 186 -5.64 35.88 6.38
CA GLN A 186 -6.49 36.08 7.56
C GLN A 186 -7.58 34.98 7.64
N LEU A 187 -7.43 34.04 8.58
CA LEU A 187 -8.35 32.92 8.75
C LEU A 187 -9.49 33.27 9.73
N PRO A 188 -10.77 33.00 9.39
CA PRO A 188 -11.92 33.35 10.24
C PRO A 188 -11.83 32.70 11.62
N ILE A 189 -12.37 33.39 12.63
CA ILE A 189 -12.43 32.90 14.01
C ILE A 189 -13.61 31.91 14.10
N ILE A 190 -13.31 30.70 14.58
CA ILE A 190 -14.28 29.63 14.80
C ILE A 190 -14.09 29.18 16.24
N ASP A 191 -14.92 29.67 17.15
CA ASP A 191 -14.90 29.24 18.55
C ASP A 191 -15.57 27.88 18.70
N LYS A 192 -14.79 26.90 19.16
CA LYS A 192 -15.29 25.57 19.48
C LYS A 192 -15.83 25.54 20.91
N GLN A 193 -17.08 25.98 21.09
CA GLN A 193 -17.80 25.71 22.33
C GLN A 193 -17.92 24.19 22.54
N GLN A 194 -17.50 23.70 23.71
CA GLN A 194 -17.77 22.33 24.13
C GLN A 194 -19.21 22.24 24.65
N PRO A 195 -19.98 21.18 24.31
CA PRO A 195 -21.36 21.05 24.74
C PRO A 195 -21.45 20.62 26.22
N GLN A 196 -21.50 21.60 27.13
CA GLN A 196 -22.10 21.42 28.45
C GLN A 196 -23.59 21.08 28.30
N ARG A 197 -24.14 20.26 29.21
CA ARG A 197 -25.55 19.83 29.15
C ARG A 197 -26.46 20.68 30.05
N SER A 198 -27.65 20.99 29.52
CA SER A 198 -28.82 21.56 30.21
C SER A 198 -28.71 23.03 30.66
N PRO A 199 -29.84 23.74 30.89
CA PRO A 199 -31.24 23.36 30.65
C PRO A 199 -31.87 24.08 29.44
N ILE A 200 -33.09 23.67 29.05
CA ILE A 200 -33.86 24.30 27.96
C ILE A 200 -34.68 25.46 28.52
N SER A 201 -34.24 26.71 28.29
CA SER A 201 -35.07 27.90 28.45
C SER A 201 -35.71 28.28 27.10
N ARG A 202 -37.04 28.35 27.06
CA ARG A 202 -37.79 28.71 25.84
C ARG A 202 -37.63 30.20 25.55
N ASN A 203 -37.45 30.54 24.27
CA ASN A 203 -38.08 31.72 23.66
C ASN A 203 -38.16 31.54 22.13
N LEU A 204 -39.37 31.31 21.63
CA LEU A 204 -39.67 31.08 20.21
C LEU A 204 -40.08 32.39 19.55
N MET A 205 -39.21 32.95 18.70
CA MET A 205 -39.60 34.02 17.78
C MET A 205 -40.31 33.43 16.57
N LEU A 206 -41.65 33.45 16.57
CA LEU A 206 -42.45 33.00 15.41
C LEU A 206 -42.43 34.05 14.29
N GLY A 207 -41.54 33.89 13.32
CA GLY A 207 -41.68 34.48 12.00
C GLY A 207 -42.64 33.67 11.14
N LYS A 208 -43.87 34.16 10.91
CA LYS A 208 -44.80 33.55 9.95
C LYS A 208 -44.51 34.09 8.54
N THR A 209 -43.87 33.28 7.70
CA THR A 209 -43.58 33.63 6.29
C THR A 209 -44.24 32.67 5.28
N VAL A 210 -45.14 31.80 5.73
CA VAL A 210 -45.89 30.86 4.90
C VAL A 210 -47.35 30.86 5.34
N GLU A 211 -48.28 30.91 4.38
CA GLU A 211 -49.72 30.71 4.63
C GLU A 211 -50.00 29.27 5.12
N PRO A 212 -51.11 29.02 5.84
CA PRO A 212 -51.47 27.68 6.31
C PRO A 212 -51.70 26.72 5.13
N THR A 213 -50.70 25.91 4.79
CA THR A 213 -50.78 24.94 3.69
C THR A 213 -51.32 23.59 4.15
N GLY A 214 -52.16 22.97 3.32
CA GLY A 214 -52.71 21.65 3.60
C GLY A 214 -51.62 20.58 3.66
N ILE A 215 -51.44 19.99 4.84
CA ILE A 215 -50.53 18.88 5.10
C ILE A 215 -51.22 17.56 4.70
N LEU A 216 -50.51 16.66 4.01
CA LEU A 216 -51.08 15.37 3.58
C LEU A 216 -51.51 14.48 4.78
N PRO A 217 -52.48 13.56 4.58
CA PRO A 217 -52.86 12.58 5.61
C PRO A 217 -51.66 11.74 6.11
N LEU A 218 -51.72 11.31 7.37
CA LEU A 218 -50.57 10.64 8.01
C LEU A 218 -50.20 9.30 7.35
N LYS A 219 -51.17 8.60 6.74
CA LYS A 219 -50.94 7.36 5.98
C LYS A 219 -50.07 7.61 4.75
N SER A 220 -50.50 8.52 3.86
CA SER A 220 -49.81 8.87 2.61
C SER A 220 -48.41 9.49 2.83
N ARG A 221 -48.12 10.01 4.03
CA ARG A 221 -46.77 10.49 4.41
C ARG A 221 -45.82 9.41 4.95
N ARG A 222 -46.29 8.16 5.12
CA ARG A 222 -45.51 7.05 5.69
C ARG A 222 -45.61 5.73 4.93
N ASN A 223 -46.60 5.59 4.04
CA ASN A 223 -46.81 4.40 3.22
C ASN A 223 -46.30 4.65 1.78
N PRO A 224 -45.12 4.14 1.39
CA PRO A 224 -44.56 4.35 0.04
C PRO A 224 -45.26 3.52 -1.06
N ILE A 225 -46.36 2.83 -0.73
CA ILE A 225 -47.17 2.03 -1.65
C ILE A 225 -48.38 2.83 -2.18
N ASP A 226 -48.79 3.90 -1.49
CA ASP A 226 -49.86 4.79 -1.95
C ASP A 226 -49.36 5.71 -3.09
N TYR A 227 -50.22 5.97 -4.08
CA TYR A 227 -49.87 6.86 -5.20
C TYR A 227 -49.46 8.26 -4.71
N PRO A 228 -48.30 8.80 -5.14
CA PRO A 228 -47.88 10.16 -4.79
C PRO A 228 -48.79 11.19 -5.46
N VAL A 229 -49.10 12.27 -4.75
CA VAL A 229 -49.89 13.38 -5.31
C VAL A 229 -49.05 14.11 -6.38
N PRO A 230 -49.54 14.26 -7.62
CA PRO A 230 -48.77 14.87 -8.71
C PRO A 230 -48.44 16.34 -8.39
N LEU A 231 -47.16 16.69 -8.54
CA LEU A 231 -46.61 17.97 -8.12
C LEU A 231 -46.91 19.05 -9.15
N THR A 232 -47.77 20.02 -8.81
CA THR A 232 -48.19 21.04 -9.78
C THR A 232 -47.15 22.15 -9.93
N SER A 233 -47.21 22.88 -11.05
CA SER A 233 -46.37 24.05 -11.32
C SER A 233 -46.53 25.18 -10.30
N ASN A 234 -47.59 25.16 -9.48
CA ASN A 234 -47.78 26.09 -8.36
C ASN A 234 -47.22 25.55 -7.03
N ASP A 235 -47.10 24.24 -6.87
CA ASP A 235 -46.40 23.63 -5.73
C ASP A 235 -44.88 23.82 -5.86
N ALA A 236 -44.32 23.62 -7.05
CA ALA A 236 -42.90 23.86 -7.33
C ALA A 236 -42.46 25.30 -6.98
N LYS A 237 -43.30 26.29 -7.31
CA LYS A 237 -43.07 27.73 -7.02
C LYS A 237 -43.06 28.07 -5.52
N ARG A 238 -43.58 27.20 -4.65
CA ARG A 238 -43.57 27.40 -3.19
C ARG A 238 -42.26 26.96 -2.51
N GLY A 239 -41.32 26.43 -3.30
CA GLY A 239 -39.98 26.07 -2.84
C GLY A 239 -39.92 24.73 -2.09
N ILE A 240 -38.71 24.19 -2.02
CA ILE A 240 -38.42 22.83 -1.54
C ILE A 240 -38.90 22.62 -0.09
N ILE A 241 -38.75 23.63 0.76
CA ILE A 241 -39.17 23.57 2.18
C ILE A 241 -40.68 23.32 2.28
N SER A 242 -41.52 24.02 1.50
CA SER A 242 -42.98 23.80 1.51
C SER A 242 -43.36 22.38 1.04
N LEU A 243 -42.60 21.81 0.11
CA LEU A 243 -42.83 20.45 -0.39
C LEU A 243 -42.46 19.38 0.66
N VAL A 244 -41.41 19.61 1.46
CA VAL A 244 -41.04 18.76 2.60
C VAL A 244 -42.04 18.90 3.76
N GLU A 245 -42.45 20.12 4.11
CA GLU A 245 -43.40 20.38 5.21
C GLU A 245 -44.79 19.79 4.96
N ARG A 246 -45.27 19.84 3.71
CA ARG A 246 -46.54 19.21 3.31
C ARG A 246 -46.43 17.68 3.23
N GLY A 247 -45.21 17.14 3.22
CA GLY A 247 -44.90 15.71 3.10
C GLY A 247 -45.02 15.16 1.68
N ILE A 248 -44.83 16.01 0.66
CA ILE A 248 -44.74 15.60 -0.75
C ILE A 248 -43.33 15.07 -1.04
N ILE A 249 -42.31 15.65 -0.41
CA ILE A 249 -40.94 15.11 -0.38
C ILE A 249 -40.72 14.45 1.00
N PRO A 250 -40.32 13.16 1.06
CA PRO A 250 -40.00 12.50 2.32
C PRO A 250 -38.82 13.17 3.05
N GLN A 251 -38.88 13.27 4.39
CA GLN A 251 -37.83 13.91 5.20
C GLN A 251 -36.44 13.22 5.13
N GLY A 252 -36.37 11.98 4.64
CA GLY A 252 -35.12 11.25 4.39
C GLY A 252 -34.63 11.28 2.94
N ALA A 253 -35.33 11.98 2.03
CA ALA A 253 -34.94 12.02 0.62
C ALA A 253 -33.69 12.90 0.40
N HIS A 254 -32.71 12.39 -0.34
CA HIS A 254 -31.49 13.13 -0.65
C HIS A 254 -31.70 14.02 -1.88
N ILE A 255 -31.77 15.34 -1.68
CA ILE A 255 -32.13 16.30 -2.74
C ILE A 255 -30.86 16.82 -3.43
N THR A 256 -30.63 16.41 -4.68
CA THR A 256 -29.57 16.94 -5.53
C THR A 256 -30.09 18.12 -6.34
N LEU A 257 -29.32 19.22 -6.43
CA LEU A 257 -29.69 20.43 -7.15
C LEU A 257 -28.70 20.70 -8.30
N GLU A 258 -29.19 20.63 -9.53
CA GLU A 258 -28.43 20.98 -10.73
C GLU A 258 -29.06 22.17 -11.48
N PRO A 259 -28.28 23.20 -11.86
CA PRO A 259 -26.89 23.44 -11.44
C PRO A 259 -26.80 23.78 -9.93
N PRO A 260 -25.65 23.53 -9.28
CA PRO A 260 -25.45 23.93 -7.90
C PRO A 260 -25.55 25.47 -7.77
N PRO A 261 -26.19 26.00 -6.71
CA PRO A 261 -26.46 27.44 -6.56
C PRO A 261 -25.20 28.30 -6.30
N ILE A 262 -24.02 27.68 -6.19
CA ILE A 262 -22.73 28.35 -6.00
C ILE A 262 -21.83 27.98 -7.19
N GLN A 263 -21.65 28.90 -8.13
CA GLN A 263 -20.73 28.74 -9.25
C GLN A 263 -19.37 29.39 -8.96
N PRO A 264 -18.24 28.65 -9.01
CA PRO A 264 -16.92 29.22 -8.77
C PRO A 264 -16.43 30.05 -9.97
N LYS A 265 -16.12 31.32 -9.74
CA LYS A 265 -15.64 32.25 -10.78
C LYS A 265 -14.12 32.13 -10.93
N LYS A 266 -13.62 31.87 -12.15
CA LYS A 266 -12.17 31.83 -12.44
C LYS A 266 -11.58 33.24 -12.45
N SER A 267 -10.38 33.39 -11.87
CA SER A 267 -9.54 34.58 -11.94
C SER A 267 -8.40 34.42 -12.95
N SER A 268 -8.01 35.50 -13.62
CA SER A 268 -6.81 35.55 -14.45
C SER A 268 -5.53 35.74 -13.62
N LEU A 269 -4.42 35.12 -14.04
CA LEU A 269 -3.09 35.46 -13.53
C LEU A 269 -2.58 36.76 -14.17
N ASN A 270 -1.75 37.51 -13.44
CA ASN A 270 -0.99 38.65 -13.93
C ASN A 270 0.51 38.31 -13.93
N ASP A 271 1.25 38.77 -14.94
CA ASP A 271 2.68 38.49 -15.07
C ASP A 271 3.57 39.27 -14.08
N PRO A 272 4.65 38.65 -13.55
CA PRO A 272 5.36 39.14 -12.36
C PRO A 272 6.54 40.11 -12.65
N ILE A 273 6.47 40.93 -13.71
CA ILE A 273 7.63 41.73 -14.17
C ILE A 273 7.61 43.21 -13.72
N LEU A 274 6.47 43.76 -13.31
CA LEU A 274 6.36 45.19 -12.97
C LEU A 274 5.72 45.48 -11.60
N ARG A 275 6.56 45.65 -10.58
CA ARG A 275 6.38 46.58 -9.43
C ARG A 275 7.62 46.62 -8.51
N THR A 276 8.58 47.48 -8.84
CA THR A 276 9.64 47.93 -7.92
C THR A 276 9.52 49.46 -7.79
N ARG A 277 9.64 50.00 -6.56
CA ARG A 277 9.11 51.33 -6.14
C ARG A 277 7.56 51.29 -6.11
N THR A 278 6.87 51.80 -5.08
CA THR A 278 7.09 53.03 -4.30
C THR A 278 6.73 52.91 -2.80
N TYR A 279 6.87 54.02 -2.06
CA TYR A 279 6.37 54.32 -0.70
C TYR A 279 7.18 53.83 0.52
N LEU A 280 8.04 54.76 0.99
CA LEU A 280 8.32 55.02 2.41
C LEU A 280 7.31 56.04 2.96
N LYS A 281 7.24 56.17 4.31
CA LYS A 281 6.35 57.01 5.18
C LYS A 281 5.04 56.29 5.56
N GLU A 282 4.68 56.13 6.83
CA GLU A 282 4.54 57.13 7.92
C GLU A 282 4.57 56.50 9.34
N GLU A 283 4.72 57.33 10.38
CA GLU A 283 4.53 57.04 11.82
C GLU A 283 3.72 58.21 12.46
N PRO A 284 3.37 58.20 13.75
CA PRO A 284 2.55 57.22 14.48
C PRO A 284 1.37 57.93 15.22
N SER A 285 0.49 57.18 15.89
CA SER A 285 -0.38 57.78 16.92
C SER A 285 -0.76 56.80 18.04
N THR A 286 -1.00 57.35 19.24
CA THR A 286 -1.21 56.63 20.50
C THR A 286 -2.66 56.72 20.98
N SER A 287 -3.09 55.74 21.77
CA SER A 287 -4.03 55.99 22.87
C SER A 287 -3.85 54.94 23.98
N ILE A 288 -4.00 55.38 25.23
CA ILE A 288 -3.87 54.58 26.44
C ILE A 288 -5.09 54.86 27.32
N TYR A 289 -5.80 53.82 27.74
CA TYR A 289 -6.57 53.81 28.99
C TYR A 289 -6.45 52.40 29.57
N HIS A 290 -5.64 52.22 30.62
CA HIS A 290 -5.96 52.42 32.04
C HIS A 290 -6.55 51.18 32.71
N LEU A 291 -5.82 50.69 33.72
CA LEU A 291 -6.34 49.83 34.77
C LEU A 291 -6.87 50.73 35.90
N ASP A 292 -7.91 50.25 36.60
CA ASP A 292 -7.96 50.22 38.07
C ASP A 292 -9.06 49.25 38.56
N PRO A 293 -9.10 48.83 39.84
CA PRO A 293 -9.63 47.52 40.22
C PRO A 293 -10.68 47.60 41.34
N SER A 294 -10.73 46.56 42.19
CA SER A 294 -11.41 46.46 43.50
C SER A 294 -12.76 45.73 43.52
N SER A 295 -12.70 44.43 43.82
CA SER A 295 -13.73 43.71 44.60
C SER A 295 -13.08 42.56 45.37
N MET A 296 -12.46 42.95 46.49
CA MET A 296 -12.17 42.09 47.66
C MET A 296 -13.48 41.43 48.19
N ASN A 297 -13.49 40.42 49.06
CA ASN A 297 -12.49 40.09 50.08
C ASN A 297 -12.61 38.63 50.60
N GLN A 298 -11.53 38.19 51.29
CA GLN A 298 -11.42 37.31 52.48
C GLN A 298 -10.15 36.42 52.37
N LEU A 299 -9.03 36.82 53.00
CA LEU A 299 -8.62 36.67 54.42
C LEU A 299 -8.10 35.24 54.74
N ALA A 300 -6.94 35.02 55.39
CA ALA A 300 -5.83 35.91 55.80
C ALA A 300 -4.59 35.11 56.34
N VAL A 301 -3.41 35.77 56.44
CA VAL A 301 -2.39 35.65 57.54
C VAL A 301 -1.64 34.29 57.70
N ILE A 302 -0.32 34.13 57.96
CA ILE A 302 0.94 34.95 58.03
C ILE A 302 2.14 33.94 57.97
N ASP A 303 3.43 34.24 57.78
CA ASP A 303 4.21 35.01 56.78
C ASP A 303 5.74 34.76 57.02
N GLU A 304 6.65 35.46 56.31
CA GLU A 304 8.12 35.61 56.50
C GLU A 304 9.15 34.52 56.04
N LEU A 305 10.40 35.00 55.87
CA LEU A 305 11.62 34.42 55.23
C LEU A 305 12.85 35.27 55.68
N PRO A 306 14.12 34.88 55.43
CA PRO A 306 14.86 33.60 55.56
C PRO A 306 16.05 33.74 56.57
N PRO A 307 16.97 32.76 56.73
CA PRO A 307 18.33 32.93 56.15
C PRO A 307 19.13 31.62 55.84
N THR A 308 20.41 31.75 55.47
CA THR A 308 21.47 30.70 55.32
C THR A 308 22.74 31.14 56.09
N PRO A 309 23.87 30.38 56.19
CA PRO A 309 24.23 28.97 55.81
C PRO A 309 24.55 28.18 57.13
N PRO A 310 25.65 27.41 57.40
CA PRO A 310 26.67 26.68 56.60
C PRO A 310 27.04 25.23 57.06
N LEU A 311 28.04 24.62 56.38
CA LEU A 311 29.08 23.64 56.83
C LEU A 311 28.78 22.43 57.75
N MET A 312 29.19 21.24 57.28
CA MET A 312 30.13 20.34 58.00
C MET A 312 30.74 19.27 57.06
N ASP A 313 31.96 18.85 57.35
CA ASP A 313 32.71 17.79 56.65
C ASP A 313 32.43 16.39 57.22
N HIS A 314 32.85 15.33 56.51
CA HIS A 314 33.81 14.36 57.07
C HIS A 314 34.48 13.52 55.97
N ALA A 315 35.61 12.88 56.31
CA ALA A 315 36.66 12.52 55.35
C ALA A 315 36.91 11.00 55.18
N SER A 316 37.84 10.69 54.29
CA SER A 316 38.23 9.36 53.80
C SER A 316 39.13 8.54 54.74
N SER A 317 39.17 7.22 54.52
CA SER A 317 40.39 6.40 54.65
C SER A 317 40.28 5.13 53.79
N GLY A 318 41.41 4.55 53.37
CA GLY A 318 41.48 3.30 52.59
C GLY A 318 42.48 3.38 51.44
N THR A 319 43.68 2.80 51.60
CA THR A 319 44.84 3.02 50.71
C THR A 319 45.72 1.77 50.60
N LEU A 320 46.48 1.65 49.51
CA LEU A 320 47.54 0.64 49.24
C LEU A 320 47.00 -0.79 48.90
N THR A 321 47.69 -1.66 48.14
CA THR A 321 49.11 -1.72 47.69
C THR A 321 49.28 -2.04 46.19
N GLU A 322 50.49 -1.79 45.67
CA GLU A 322 51.04 -2.15 44.33
C GLU A 322 51.52 -3.64 44.28
N PRO A 323 52.20 -4.21 43.23
CA PRO A 323 52.78 -3.67 41.98
C PRO A 323 52.48 -4.55 40.72
N SER A 324 53.17 -4.56 39.55
CA SER A 324 54.43 -3.94 39.07
C SER A 324 54.49 -3.77 37.53
N GLU A 325 55.08 -2.64 37.07
CA GLU A 325 55.90 -2.38 35.85
C GLU A 325 55.59 -2.92 34.42
N LYS A 326 55.91 -2.06 33.42
CA LYS A 326 56.27 -2.32 32.00
C LYS A 326 55.16 -2.92 31.10
N ASP A 327 54.51 -2.22 30.16
CA ASP A 327 55.01 -1.17 29.25
C ASP A 327 53.90 -0.23 28.74
N LEU A 328 53.93 1.05 29.11
CA LEU A 328 53.27 2.13 28.40
C LEU A 328 54.07 3.43 28.55
N ASN A 329 54.65 3.92 27.45
CA ASN A 329 55.27 5.23 27.40
C ASN A 329 55.26 5.77 25.95
N PHE A 330 55.34 7.09 25.78
CA PHE A 330 55.20 7.85 24.53
C PHE A 330 53.78 7.75 23.89
N LEU A 331 53.10 8.86 23.54
CA LEU A 331 53.50 10.27 23.62
C LEU A 331 52.28 11.22 23.62
N PHE A 332 52.28 12.22 24.50
CA PHE A 332 52.00 13.63 24.15
C PHE A 332 52.35 14.54 25.34
N ALA A 333 53.55 15.13 25.32
CA ALA A 333 53.94 16.21 26.22
C ALA A 333 54.82 17.21 25.47
N SER A 334 54.52 18.51 25.59
CA SER A 334 55.26 19.58 24.90
C SER A 334 56.55 19.91 25.65
N GLY A 335 57.68 19.89 24.95
CA GLY A 335 58.95 20.37 25.49
C GLY A 335 59.00 21.90 25.65
N LYS A 336 59.61 22.36 26.74
CA LYS A 336 60.29 23.67 26.80
C LYS A 336 61.79 23.42 26.80
N ALA A 337 62.50 24.01 25.84
CA ALA A 337 63.92 24.37 25.97
C ALA A 337 63.96 25.91 26.22
N HIS A 338 65.03 26.55 26.69
CA HIS A 338 66.44 26.17 26.84
C HIS A 338 66.81 26.02 28.35
N GLU A 339 68.01 25.63 28.79
CA GLU A 339 69.34 25.85 28.19
C GLU A 339 70.39 24.82 28.69
N SER A 340 71.50 24.69 27.97
CA SER A 340 72.61 23.79 28.32
C SER A 340 73.94 24.54 28.39
N ALA A 341 74.58 24.55 29.55
CA ALA A 341 75.93 25.07 29.72
C ALA A 341 76.75 24.19 30.66
N MET A 342 77.77 23.53 30.12
CA MET A 342 78.98 23.16 30.85
C MET A 342 80.17 23.73 30.09
N GLY A 343 81.14 24.26 30.84
CA GLY A 343 82.40 24.74 30.28
C GLY A 343 83.48 24.70 31.35
N GLU A 344 84.60 24.06 31.04
CA GLU A 344 85.79 24.06 31.88
C GLU A 344 86.83 25.05 31.34
N SER A 345 87.09 26.13 32.07
CA SER A 345 88.44 26.34 32.65
C SER A 345 88.64 27.68 33.35
N ARG A 346 89.06 27.58 34.61
CA ARG A 346 90.05 28.43 35.30
C ARG A 346 89.76 29.94 35.51
N LYS A 347 89.60 30.28 36.81
CA LYS A 347 90.34 31.33 37.57
C LYS A 347 90.20 32.82 37.14
N SER A 348 90.21 33.81 38.03
CA SER A 348 90.12 33.85 39.52
C SER A 348 90.09 35.30 40.02
N SER A 349 89.49 35.52 41.20
CA SER A 349 89.73 36.66 42.11
C SER A 349 89.26 38.05 41.68
N ALA A 350 89.12 38.94 42.67
CA ALA A 350 88.68 40.33 42.54
C ALA A 350 89.83 41.32 42.77
N ASN A 351 89.74 42.51 42.16
CA ASN A 351 90.26 43.81 42.62
C ASN A 351 89.74 44.91 41.67
N GLN A 352 89.16 46.01 42.16
CA GLN A 352 89.81 47.27 42.57
C GLN A 352 90.54 48.05 41.46
N ALA A 353 90.12 49.32 41.29
CA ALA A 353 90.86 50.45 40.72
C ALA A 353 91.19 50.38 39.20
N HIS A 354 91.25 51.49 38.43
CA HIS A 354 91.71 52.84 38.78
C HIS A 354 91.21 53.93 37.79
N LYS A 355 91.27 55.20 38.23
CA LYS A 355 91.59 56.47 37.50
C LYS A 355 90.87 56.77 36.16
N SER A 356 90.10 57.85 35.97
CA SER A 356 90.17 59.30 36.35
C SER A 356 90.93 60.21 35.38
N ASN A 357 90.23 61.23 34.85
CA ASN A 357 90.64 62.65 34.76
C ASN A 357 89.47 63.45 34.14
N SER A 358 89.20 64.71 34.48
CA SER A 358 89.71 65.54 35.60
C SER A 358 88.70 66.66 35.93
N MET A 359 88.71 67.12 37.19
CA MET A 359 87.91 68.24 37.73
C MET A 359 88.59 69.61 37.41
N PRO A 360 88.17 70.83 37.88
CA PRO A 360 87.52 71.11 39.18
C PRO A 360 86.54 72.32 39.34
N THR A 361 85.68 72.27 40.40
CA THR A 361 85.32 73.36 41.38
C THR A 361 84.84 74.77 40.92
N ASN A 362 84.13 75.65 41.67
CA ASN A 362 83.57 75.78 43.05
C ASN A 362 82.64 77.03 43.09
N MET A 363 81.88 77.44 44.14
CA MET A 363 81.45 76.91 45.46
C MET A 363 80.20 77.69 45.95
N GLY A 364 79.41 77.12 46.88
CA GLY A 364 78.49 77.84 47.78
C GLY A 364 77.12 78.30 47.22
N GLY A 365 76.08 78.51 48.04
CA GLY A 365 75.96 78.15 49.46
C GLY A 365 74.84 78.86 50.24
N ILE A 366 73.81 78.11 50.65
CA ILE A 366 72.85 78.35 51.77
C ILE A 366 71.95 79.62 51.68
N GLY A 367 70.63 79.43 51.84
CA GLY A 367 69.70 80.52 52.18
C GLY A 367 68.21 80.13 52.06
N SER A 368 67.49 80.13 53.19
CA SER A 368 66.03 79.95 53.23
C SER A 368 65.34 81.26 53.63
N LEU A 369 64.21 81.60 53.01
CA LEU A 369 63.29 82.64 53.49
C LEU A 369 61.86 82.44 52.99
N VAL A 370 60.90 83.13 53.61
CA VAL A 370 59.46 82.81 53.59
C VAL A 370 58.63 83.79 52.75
N GLY A 371 57.82 83.24 51.84
CA GLY A 371 56.42 83.64 51.61
C GLY A 371 56.07 84.96 50.88
N ARG A 372 55.30 84.84 49.79
CA ARG A 372 54.23 85.77 49.39
C ARG A 372 53.25 85.09 48.41
N PRO A 373 51.93 85.36 48.47
CA PRO A 373 50.93 84.79 47.55
C PRO A 373 50.72 85.62 46.27
N LEU A 374 49.88 85.07 45.39
CA LEU A 374 49.52 85.47 44.01
C LEU A 374 49.27 86.97 43.74
N PRO A 375 49.35 87.35 42.45
CA PRO A 375 48.29 88.06 41.74
C PRO A 375 47.52 87.16 40.75
N THR A 376 46.23 87.46 40.55
CA THR A 376 45.32 86.79 39.59
C THR A 376 45.52 87.29 38.13
N PRO A 377 44.97 86.61 37.11
CA PRO A 377 45.42 86.77 35.71
C PRO A 377 44.80 87.95 34.95
N ALA A 378 45.48 88.34 33.86
CA ALA A 378 44.93 89.19 32.81
C ALA A 378 45.06 88.51 31.43
N SER A 379 44.02 88.68 30.62
CA SER A 379 43.82 88.07 29.29
C SER A 379 44.82 88.54 28.22
N ASN A 380 45.29 87.60 27.39
CA ASN A 380 45.01 87.58 25.94
C ASN A 380 45.72 86.42 25.23
N PHE A 381 44.94 85.49 24.67
CA PHE A 381 45.36 84.49 23.68
C PHE A 381 44.20 84.28 22.71
N GLU A 382 44.48 84.22 21.40
CA GLU A 382 43.45 83.98 20.39
C GLU A 382 43.00 82.51 20.39
N TYR A 383 41.68 82.26 20.45
CA TYR A 383 41.11 80.93 20.55
C TYR A 383 41.14 80.16 19.22
N LYS A 384 42.28 79.54 18.90
CA LYS A 384 42.42 78.59 17.80
C LYS A 384 41.74 77.25 18.14
N LYS A 385 40.40 77.19 18.08
CA LYS A 385 39.62 76.00 18.47
C LYS A 385 39.93 74.72 17.68
N ASN A 386 40.30 74.83 16.41
CA ASN A 386 40.40 73.69 15.50
C ASN A 386 41.84 73.18 15.38
N PHE A 387 42.21 72.18 16.18
CA PHE A 387 43.52 71.53 16.12
C PHE A 387 43.55 70.39 15.09
N ARG A 388 44.42 70.50 14.07
CA ARG A 388 44.65 69.46 13.05
C ARG A 388 45.95 68.71 13.36
N LEU A 389 45.79 67.51 13.90
CA LEU A 389 46.90 66.66 14.35
C LEU A 389 47.23 65.63 13.26
N THR A 390 48.47 65.11 13.23
CA THR A 390 48.92 64.21 12.15
C THR A 390 49.61 62.97 12.71
N ILE A 391 49.09 61.79 12.38
CA ILE A 391 49.80 60.51 12.49
C ILE A 391 50.39 60.17 11.11
N GLN A 392 51.69 59.85 11.07
CA GLN A 392 52.36 59.36 9.87
C GLN A 392 52.99 57.99 10.16
N ASN A 393 52.74 57.00 9.30
CA ASN A 393 53.21 55.61 9.44
C ASN A 393 52.91 54.95 10.81
N GLY A 394 51.85 55.39 11.49
CA GLY A 394 51.48 54.90 12.82
C GLY A 394 52.14 55.61 14.01
N ILE A 395 52.83 56.74 13.79
CA ILE A 395 53.44 57.56 14.86
C ILE A 395 52.84 58.97 14.80
N THR A 396 52.41 59.51 15.94
CA THR A 396 51.94 60.91 16.04
C THR A 396 53.11 61.89 15.95
N LYS A 397 52.96 62.96 15.15
CA LYS A 397 53.93 64.05 15.13
C LYS A 397 53.72 64.96 16.35
N ASP A 398 54.60 64.84 17.32
CA ASP A 398 54.56 65.57 18.59
C ASP A 398 55.26 66.94 18.53
N GLN A 399 56.22 67.11 17.62
CA GLN A 399 56.98 68.36 17.43
C GLN A 399 56.25 69.44 16.61
N THR A 400 55.08 69.16 16.02
CA THR A 400 54.32 70.18 15.28
C THR A 400 53.65 71.17 16.22
N GLU A 401 53.68 72.45 15.87
CA GLU A 401 53.15 73.56 16.67
C GLU A 401 51.70 73.34 17.14
N ASP A 402 50.82 72.89 16.25
CA ASP A 402 49.42 72.54 16.56
C ASP A 402 49.30 71.45 17.65
N PHE A 403 50.23 70.48 17.70
CA PHE A 403 50.23 69.45 18.73
C PHE A 403 50.76 69.98 20.06
N LEU A 404 51.78 70.84 20.04
CA LEU A 404 52.33 71.46 21.25
C LEU A 404 51.30 72.41 21.89
N GLN A 405 50.59 73.21 21.09
CA GLN A 405 49.48 74.06 21.55
C GLN A 405 48.31 73.22 22.08
N PHE A 406 47.88 72.18 21.36
CA PHE A 406 46.84 71.23 21.81
C PHE A 406 47.19 70.57 23.16
N ARG A 407 48.45 70.15 23.34
CA ARG A 407 48.97 69.55 24.57
C ARG A 407 49.01 70.52 25.75
N GLN A 408 49.27 71.80 25.52
CA GLN A 408 49.19 72.83 26.56
C GLN A 408 47.73 73.12 26.94
N PHE A 409 46.84 73.26 25.95
CA PHE A 409 45.43 73.59 26.17
C PHE A 409 44.67 72.48 26.92
N TYR A 410 44.85 71.21 26.54
CA TYR A 410 44.17 70.06 27.17
C TYR A 410 45.02 69.31 28.20
N CYS A 411 45.97 69.99 28.85
CA CYS A 411 46.93 69.39 29.77
C CYS A 411 46.30 68.60 30.93
N LEU A 412 45.12 68.99 31.42
CA LEU A 412 44.43 68.33 32.55
C LEU A 412 43.88 66.94 32.20
N ILE A 413 43.47 66.70 30.95
CA ILE A 413 42.90 65.42 30.48
C ILE A 413 43.87 64.65 29.56
N TRP A 414 45.15 65.03 29.57
CA TRP A 414 46.15 64.55 28.63
C TRP A 414 46.41 63.03 28.69
N GLY A 415 46.24 62.40 29.85
CA GLY A 415 46.42 60.93 30.01
C GLY A 415 45.44 60.11 29.17
N ASN A 416 44.18 60.56 29.08
CA ASN A 416 43.12 59.87 28.35
C ASN A 416 43.29 60.11 26.84
N ILE A 417 43.63 61.35 26.47
CA ILE A 417 44.01 61.74 25.10
C ILE A 417 45.18 60.87 24.59
N VAL A 418 46.26 60.72 25.38
CA VAL A 418 47.39 59.84 25.04
C VAL A 418 46.97 58.38 24.89
N THR A 419 45.97 57.92 25.64
CA THR A 419 45.43 56.56 25.52
C THR A 419 44.65 56.37 24.22
N VAL A 420 43.82 57.34 23.81
CA VAL A 420 43.16 57.34 22.50
C VAL A 420 44.19 57.43 21.36
N PHE A 421 45.22 58.28 21.49
CA PHE A 421 46.31 58.35 20.52
C PHE A 421 47.03 57.03 20.36
N ARG A 422 47.39 56.32 21.45
CA ARG A 422 48.01 54.98 21.36
C ARG A 422 47.14 53.95 20.65
N ILE A 423 45.80 54.06 20.77
CA ILE A 423 44.86 53.18 20.07
C ILE A 423 44.81 53.54 18.57
N LEU A 424 44.77 54.83 18.23
CA LEU A 424 44.82 55.32 16.85
C LEU A 424 46.15 55.00 16.18
N GLU A 425 47.28 55.29 16.81
CA GLU A 425 48.63 54.90 16.37
C GLU A 425 48.71 53.41 16.07
N LYS A 426 48.24 52.57 17.01
CA LYS A 426 48.20 51.11 16.82
C LYS A 426 47.29 50.70 15.66
N LEU A 427 46.14 51.34 15.46
CA LEU A 427 45.26 51.08 14.32
C LEU A 427 45.93 51.46 12.98
N MET A 428 46.53 52.65 12.91
CA MET A 428 47.26 53.14 11.75
C MET A 428 48.46 52.23 11.42
N TYR A 429 49.15 51.74 12.44
CA TYR A 429 50.29 50.82 12.32
C TYR A 429 49.87 49.39 11.92
N ASP A 430 48.78 48.87 12.51
CA ASP A 430 48.23 47.53 12.23
C ASP A 430 47.75 47.36 10.78
N TYR A 431 47.31 48.45 10.14
CA TYR A 431 46.82 48.49 8.76
C TYR A 431 47.76 49.23 7.80
N ALA A 432 48.98 49.56 8.25
CA ALA A 432 50.01 50.26 7.46
C ALA A 432 49.46 51.51 6.73
N ILE A 433 48.76 52.38 7.45
CA ILE A 433 48.17 53.61 6.92
C ILE A 433 49.25 54.70 6.84
N PRO A 434 49.57 55.25 5.64
CA PRO A 434 50.73 56.14 5.49
C PRO A 434 50.59 57.46 6.24
N VAL A 435 49.43 58.11 6.14
CA VAL A 435 49.11 59.37 6.82
C VAL A 435 47.64 59.37 7.23
N ALA A 436 47.36 59.79 8.46
CA ALA A 436 46.03 60.10 8.95
C ALA A 436 46.05 61.49 9.61
N PHE A 437 45.14 62.37 9.19
CA PHE A 437 44.89 63.65 9.83
C PHE A 437 43.75 63.48 10.84
N ILE A 438 43.89 64.08 12.02
CA ILE A 438 43.02 63.85 13.17
C ILE A 438 42.51 65.18 13.71
N ASN A 439 41.22 65.24 14.04
CA ASN A 439 40.60 66.39 14.67
C ASN A 439 40.79 66.29 16.20
N GLY A 440 41.54 67.24 16.79
CA GLY A 440 41.81 67.26 18.22
C GLY A 440 40.55 67.34 19.09
N GLU A 441 39.55 68.12 18.70
CA GLU A 441 38.28 68.31 19.45
C GLU A 441 37.55 66.97 19.60
N LYS A 442 37.37 66.23 18.50
CA LYS A 442 36.77 64.89 18.51
C LYS A 442 37.60 63.85 19.27
N VAL A 443 38.92 63.99 19.31
CA VAL A 443 39.76 63.14 20.18
C VAL A 443 39.56 63.49 21.65
N THR A 444 39.33 64.75 22.00
CA THR A 444 38.99 65.12 23.39
C THR A 444 37.61 64.61 23.81
N ASP A 445 36.62 64.63 22.92
CA ASP A 445 35.29 64.03 23.17
C ASP A 445 35.41 62.52 23.40
N LEU A 446 36.15 61.82 22.52
CA LEU A 446 36.38 60.38 22.64
C LEU A 446 37.27 60.01 23.86
N ALA A 447 38.16 60.90 24.28
CA ALA A 447 38.98 60.69 25.48
C ALA A 447 38.15 60.74 26.78
N GLN A 448 37.06 61.51 26.82
CA GLN A 448 36.14 61.56 27.97
C GLN A 448 35.28 60.29 28.07
N THR A 449 34.91 59.66 26.95
CA THR A 449 34.12 58.41 26.99
C THR A 449 34.98 57.17 27.25
N VAL A 450 36.23 57.16 26.80
CA VAL A 450 37.20 56.05 27.04
C VAL A 450 37.67 55.98 28.50
N GLU A 451 37.45 57.02 29.30
CA GLU A 451 37.71 57.03 30.75
C GLU A 451 36.82 56.04 31.54
N LEU A 452 35.72 55.56 30.95
CA LEU A 452 34.75 54.62 31.53
C LEU A 452 35.00 53.15 31.15
N GLU A 453 36.26 52.73 31.07
CA GLU A 453 36.78 51.40 30.70
C GLU A 453 36.38 50.82 29.31
N GLN A 454 35.43 51.43 28.59
CA GLN A 454 35.03 50.97 27.27
C GLN A 454 36.12 51.28 26.23
N LYS A 455 36.54 50.23 25.50
CA LYS A 455 37.45 50.39 24.35
C LYS A 455 36.67 50.93 23.16
N PRO A 456 37.12 52.02 22.53
CA PRO A 456 36.36 52.68 21.47
C PRO A 456 36.27 51.79 20.24
N THR A 457 35.12 51.81 19.56
CA THR A 457 34.90 51.00 18.36
C THR A 457 35.69 51.55 17.16
N LEU A 458 35.81 50.72 16.11
CA LEU A 458 36.47 51.13 14.87
C LEU A 458 35.80 52.35 14.23
N GLU A 459 34.48 52.48 14.37
CA GLU A 459 33.70 53.60 13.81
C GLU A 459 33.89 54.89 14.63
N GLU A 460 33.89 54.81 15.97
CA GLU A 460 34.24 55.93 16.84
C GLU A 460 35.67 56.44 16.55
N LEU A 461 36.64 55.53 16.47
CA LEU A 461 38.03 55.87 16.14
C LEU A 461 38.12 56.56 14.77
N LEU A 462 37.45 56.02 13.74
CA LEU A 462 37.40 56.64 12.41
C LEU A 462 36.65 57.97 12.37
N SER A 463 35.71 58.23 13.29
CA SER A 463 35.01 59.51 13.38
C SER A 463 35.93 60.69 13.75
N THR A 464 37.06 60.40 14.43
CA THR A 464 38.09 61.38 14.80
C THR A 464 39.04 61.74 13.64
N VAL A 465 39.08 60.90 12.58
CA VAL A 465 39.95 61.09 11.42
C VAL A 465 39.30 62.08 10.45
N ILE A 466 40.07 63.09 10.02
CA ILE A 466 39.64 64.13 9.08
C ILE A 466 39.58 63.55 7.66
N ASN A 467 40.62 62.82 7.23
CA ASN A 467 40.60 62.10 5.96
C ASN A 467 40.04 60.67 6.13
N ARG A 468 38.83 60.58 6.73
CA ARG A 468 38.18 59.30 7.07
C ARG A 468 38.04 58.38 5.84
N GLU A 469 37.68 58.93 4.69
CA GLU A 469 37.40 58.16 3.47
C GLU A 469 38.62 57.37 2.97
N ASP A 470 39.78 58.04 2.79
CA ASP A 470 41.05 57.37 2.40
C ASP A 470 41.43 56.24 3.37
N VAL A 471 41.33 56.54 4.67
CA VAL A 471 41.77 55.64 5.74
C VAL A 471 40.83 54.44 5.86
N GLU A 472 39.52 54.67 5.72
CA GLU A 472 38.51 53.63 5.78
C GLU A 472 38.54 52.72 4.53
N GLU A 473 38.84 53.25 3.34
CA GLU A 473 39.08 52.42 2.14
C GLU A 473 40.30 51.51 2.36
N LEU A 474 41.42 52.05 2.86
CA LEU A 474 42.62 51.28 3.16
C LEU A 474 42.36 50.18 4.21
N ILE A 475 41.58 50.46 5.26
CA ILE A 475 41.21 49.48 6.30
C ILE A 475 40.30 48.38 5.73
N LYS A 476 39.33 48.74 4.88
CA LYS A 476 38.39 47.80 4.24
C LYS A 476 39.06 46.92 3.19
N LYS A 477 40.19 47.34 2.60
CA LYS A 477 40.91 46.59 1.56
C LYS A 477 41.39 45.22 2.06
N PRO A 478 40.90 44.09 1.49
CA PRO A 478 41.25 42.76 1.95
C PRO A 478 42.76 42.53 1.99
N GLY A 479 43.24 42.01 3.12
CA GLY A 479 44.65 41.73 3.34
C GLY A 479 45.53 42.93 3.75
N ARG A 480 45.01 44.17 3.79
CA ARG A 480 45.82 45.36 4.21
C ARG A 480 46.51 45.15 5.58
N ARG A 481 45.80 44.53 6.52
CA ARG A 481 46.29 44.19 7.88
C ARG A 481 47.48 43.21 7.92
N PHE A 482 47.86 42.61 6.79
CA PHE A 482 49.08 41.78 6.65
C PHE A 482 50.29 42.57 6.13
N PHE A 483 50.13 43.85 5.75
CA PHE A 483 51.22 44.77 5.44
C PHE A 483 51.70 45.58 6.65
N GLY A 484 50.94 45.59 7.75
CA GLY A 484 51.35 46.14 9.04
C GLY A 484 52.42 45.31 9.74
N SER A 485 52.93 45.81 10.87
CA SER A 485 53.92 45.11 11.70
C SER A 485 53.37 43.77 12.22
N GLY A 486 54.24 42.75 12.28
CA GLY A 486 53.81 41.36 12.55
C GLY A 486 52.87 40.77 11.48
N GLY A 487 52.67 41.44 10.33
CA GLY A 487 51.73 41.02 9.29
C GLY A 487 51.98 39.61 8.74
N ARG A 488 53.25 39.20 8.65
CA ARG A 488 53.66 37.82 8.30
C ARG A 488 53.16 36.78 9.31
N GLU A 489 53.26 37.08 10.61
CA GLU A 489 52.80 36.18 11.67
C GLU A 489 51.27 36.10 11.70
N ARG A 490 50.59 37.24 11.56
CA ARG A 490 49.12 37.31 11.45
C ARG A 490 48.61 36.52 10.25
N ALA A 491 49.28 36.63 9.11
CA ALA A 491 48.98 35.85 7.91
C ALA A 491 49.23 34.35 8.16
N ALA A 492 50.35 33.97 8.78
CA ALA A 492 50.64 32.58 9.13
C ALA A 492 49.60 31.98 10.08
N ILE A 493 49.22 32.70 11.14
CA ILE A 493 48.18 32.28 12.10
C ILE A 493 46.81 32.13 11.38
N ALA A 494 46.44 33.07 10.52
CA ALA A 494 45.22 32.98 9.72
C ALA A 494 45.25 31.75 8.79
N ILE A 495 46.31 31.57 7.99
CA ILE A 495 46.45 30.44 7.07
C ILE A 495 46.44 29.10 7.83
N GLN A 496 47.16 28.99 8.95
CA GLN A 496 47.20 27.77 9.76
C GLN A 496 45.85 27.44 10.41
N SER A 497 45.11 28.44 10.91
CA SER A 497 43.78 28.24 11.51
C SER A 497 42.73 27.86 10.46
N PHE A 498 42.73 28.51 9.29
CA PHE A 498 41.91 28.07 8.15
C PHE A 498 42.26 26.66 7.68
N TRP A 499 43.54 26.30 7.60
CA TRP A 499 43.96 24.95 7.19
C TRP A 499 43.56 23.87 8.20
N ARG A 500 43.76 24.11 9.51
CA ARG A 500 43.28 23.22 10.59
C ARG A 500 41.77 23.04 10.50
N CYS A 501 41.01 24.13 10.42
CA CYS A 501 39.56 24.11 10.24
C CYS A 501 39.13 23.33 8.98
N PHE A 502 39.79 23.52 7.84
CA PHE A 502 39.51 22.78 6.60
C PHE A 502 39.77 21.27 6.75
N ARG A 503 40.94 20.89 7.29
CA ARG A 503 41.32 19.50 7.57
C ARG A 503 40.29 18.82 8.49
N ASP A 504 39.96 19.47 9.59
CA ASP A 504 39.12 18.89 10.65
C ASP A 504 37.64 18.85 10.23
N ARG A 505 37.18 19.85 9.46
CA ARG A 505 35.87 19.81 8.77
C ARG A 505 35.80 18.69 7.73
N ARG A 506 36.87 18.44 6.96
CA ARG A 506 36.93 17.33 5.99
C ARG A 506 36.93 15.97 6.70
N ALA A 507 37.62 15.85 7.83
CA ALA A 507 37.57 14.67 8.70
C ALA A 507 36.17 14.45 9.31
N TYR A 508 35.54 15.50 9.85
CA TYR A 508 34.17 15.42 10.39
C TYR A 508 33.14 15.02 9.33
N ILE A 509 33.23 15.54 8.10
CA ILE A 509 32.35 15.15 6.98
C ILE A 509 32.57 13.66 6.62
N ARG A 510 33.81 13.18 6.61
CA ARG A 510 34.13 11.74 6.43
C ARG A 510 33.51 10.89 7.55
N LEU A 511 33.67 11.31 8.81
CA LEU A 511 33.10 10.62 9.98
C LEU A 511 31.57 10.58 9.95
N ARG A 512 30.91 11.70 9.59
CA ARG A 512 29.45 11.76 9.47
C ARG A 512 28.93 10.83 8.37
N LYS A 513 29.63 10.74 7.22
CA LYS A 513 29.31 9.77 6.16
C LYS A 513 29.47 8.32 6.66
N ARG A 514 30.57 8.00 7.37
CA ARG A 514 30.80 6.66 7.95
C ARG A 514 29.73 6.29 8.98
N LYS A 515 29.41 7.18 9.93
CA LYS A 515 28.35 6.95 10.93
C LYS A 515 26.99 6.73 10.27
N TRP A 516 26.60 7.54 9.28
CA TRP A 516 25.35 7.35 8.54
C TRP A 516 25.31 6.00 7.82
N ALA A 517 26.38 5.62 7.11
CA ALA A 517 26.46 4.32 6.44
C ALA A 517 26.36 3.15 7.44
N ALA A 518 27.07 3.23 8.57
CA ALA A 518 26.99 2.23 9.64
C ALA A 518 25.58 2.11 10.22
N SER A 519 24.88 3.22 10.46
CA SER A 519 23.47 3.22 10.90
C SER A 519 22.53 2.57 9.87
N VAL A 520 22.71 2.84 8.57
CA VAL A 520 21.92 2.21 7.50
C VAL A 520 22.17 0.70 7.44
N ILE A 521 23.44 0.27 7.49
CA ILE A 521 23.84 -1.15 7.48
C ILE A 521 23.27 -1.87 8.70
N ALA A 522 23.44 -1.30 9.90
CA ALA A 522 22.94 -1.89 11.15
C ALA A 522 21.40 -2.00 11.18
N LEU A 523 20.68 -0.97 10.70
CA LEU A 523 19.21 -0.99 10.63
C LEU A 523 18.71 -2.00 9.59
N THR A 524 19.38 -2.09 8.44
CA THR A 524 19.06 -3.08 7.39
C THR A 524 19.30 -4.50 7.90
N TRP A 525 20.42 -4.74 8.59
CA TRP A 525 20.74 -6.03 9.19
C TRP A 525 19.77 -6.42 10.30
N LEU A 526 19.46 -5.50 11.23
CA LEU A 526 18.45 -5.74 12.28
C LEU A 526 17.09 -6.08 11.68
N THR A 527 16.71 -5.40 10.60
CA THR A 527 15.47 -5.67 9.85
C THR A 527 15.51 -7.03 9.19
N HIS A 528 16.64 -7.41 8.56
CA HIS A 528 16.84 -8.73 7.97
C HIS A 528 16.72 -9.85 9.01
N VAL A 529 17.41 -9.74 10.15
CA VAL A 529 17.36 -10.73 11.25
C VAL A 529 15.94 -10.85 11.82
N LYS A 530 15.23 -9.72 12.02
CA LYS A 530 13.82 -9.74 12.45
C LYS A 530 12.92 -10.44 11.43
N LEU A 531 13.06 -10.13 10.14
CA LEU A 531 12.29 -10.77 9.06
C LEU A 531 12.62 -12.26 8.94
N ALA A 532 13.87 -12.67 9.09
CA ALA A 532 14.28 -14.07 9.08
C ALA A 532 13.67 -14.85 10.25
N LYS A 533 13.67 -14.28 11.47
CA LYS A 533 13.01 -14.87 12.65
C LYS A 533 11.50 -15.02 12.43
N VAL A 534 10.82 -13.97 11.94
CA VAL A 534 9.38 -14.01 11.65
C VAL A 534 9.06 -15.01 10.55
N ARG A 535 9.85 -15.10 9.48
CA ARG A 535 9.70 -16.12 8.42
C ARG A 535 9.82 -17.54 8.99
N LYS A 536 10.80 -17.82 9.85
CA LYS A 536 10.94 -19.13 10.51
C LYS A 536 9.73 -19.45 11.41
N GLN A 537 9.23 -18.48 12.16
CA GLN A 537 8.02 -18.66 12.98
C GLN A 537 6.76 -18.91 12.12
N LEU A 538 6.59 -18.17 11.02
CA LEU A 538 5.47 -18.36 10.09
C LEU A 538 5.52 -19.70 9.37
N LYS A 539 6.71 -20.25 9.07
CA LYS A 539 6.84 -21.61 8.53
C LYS A 539 6.34 -22.65 9.54
N ILE A 540 6.82 -22.61 10.78
CA ILE A 540 6.40 -23.53 11.87
C ILE A 540 4.89 -23.44 12.14
N ILE A 541 4.30 -22.24 12.08
CA ILE A 541 2.85 -22.05 12.25
C ILE A 541 2.06 -22.69 11.10
N ARG A 542 2.54 -22.56 9.85
CA ARG A 542 1.89 -23.18 8.67
C ARG A 542 1.98 -24.70 8.69
N GLU A 543 3.14 -25.25 9.05
CA GLU A 543 3.35 -26.69 9.21
C GLU A 543 2.31 -27.25 10.20
N ARG A 544 2.23 -26.67 11.41
CA ARG A 544 1.22 -27.03 12.43
C ARG A 544 -0.23 -26.87 11.94
N GLN A 545 -0.52 -25.87 11.12
CA GLN A 545 -1.87 -25.65 10.57
C GLN A 545 -2.26 -26.69 9.54
N ILE A 546 -1.32 -27.13 8.69
CA ILE A 546 -1.48 -28.24 7.76
C ILE A 546 -1.69 -29.56 8.53
N ASP A 547 -0.91 -29.81 9.58
CA ASP A 547 -1.07 -30.99 10.44
C ASP A 547 -2.42 -31.01 11.18
N SER A 548 -2.85 -29.86 11.73
CA SER A 548 -4.16 -29.71 12.38
C SER A 548 -5.31 -29.91 11.39
N PHE A 549 -5.19 -29.39 10.17
CA PHE A 549 -6.15 -29.60 9.10
C PHE A 549 -6.23 -31.08 8.70
N LYS A 550 -5.10 -31.74 8.45
CA LYS A 550 -5.06 -33.17 8.08
C LYS A 550 -5.64 -34.07 9.18
N THR A 551 -5.43 -33.72 10.45
CA THR A 551 -6.08 -34.42 11.57
C THR A 551 -7.59 -34.21 11.53
N LYS A 552 -8.06 -32.96 11.50
CA LYS A 552 -9.49 -32.61 11.45
C LYS A 552 -10.23 -33.15 10.22
N GLN A 553 -9.57 -33.25 9.07
CA GLN A 553 -10.14 -33.80 7.84
C GLN A 553 -10.31 -35.32 7.93
N ASN A 554 -9.37 -36.02 8.57
CA ASN A 554 -9.52 -37.45 8.87
C ASN A 554 -10.64 -37.71 9.90
N ASP A 555 -10.80 -36.84 10.90
CA ASP A 555 -11.89 -36.95 11.88
C ASP A 555 -13.25 -36.57 11.28
N LEU A 556 -13.31 -35.59 10.38
CA LEU A 556 -14.49 -35.29 9.57
C LEU A 556 -14.90 -36.50 8.72
N ARG A 557 -13.94 -37.13 8.03
CA ARG A 557 -14.17 -38.36 7.23
C ARG A 557 -14.76 -39.48 8.08
N ARG A 558 -14.16 -39.79 9.24
CA ARG A 558 -14.63 -40.86 10.15
C ARG A 558 -16.06 -40.64 10.64
N ASN A 559 -16.42 -39.39 10.91
CA ASN A 559 -17.68 -39.03 11.53
C ASN A 559 -18.72 -38.50 10.52
N TRP A 560 -18.43 -38.51 9.22
CA TRP A 560 -19.22 -37.80 8.20
C TRP A 560 -20.69 -38.19 8.22
N LEU A 561 -20.99 -39.51 8.22
CA LEU A 561 -22.35 -40.04 8.25
C LEU A 561 -23.16 -39.60 9.50
N SER A 562 -22.50 -39.39 10.64
CA SER A 562 -23.13 -38.84 11.84
C SER A 562 -23.38 -37.34 11.68
N ILE A 563 -22.38 -36.61 11.22
CA ILE A 563 -22.46 -35.15 11.05
C ILE A 563 -23.49 -34.78 9.98
N SER A 564 -23.58 -35.51 8.87
CA SER A 564 -24.50 -35.21 7.77
C SER A 564 -25.97 -35.52 8.09
N THR A 565 -26.23 -36.47 9.00
CA THR A 565 -27.59 -36.82 9.42
C THR A 565 -28.11 -35.97 10.60
N ASN A 566 -27.23 -35.54 11.51
CA ASN A 566 -27.58 -34.73 12.70
C ASN A 566 -27.84 -33.24 12.41
N ARG A 567 -28.40 -32.52 13.40
CA ARG A 567 -28.57 -31.04 13.35
C ARG A 567 -27.24 -30.32 13.53
N ARG A 568 -26.77 -29.65 12.48
CA ARG A 568 -25.40 -29.11 12.33
C ARG A 568 -25.39 -27.63 11.92
N VAL A 569 -24.27 -26.94 12.18
CA VAL A 569 -24.04 -25.56 11.72
C VAL A 569 -23.02 -25.53 10.58
N ILE A 570 -23.42 -25.04 9.42
CA ILE A 570 -22.51 -24.84 8.29
C ILE A 570 -22.01 -23.40 8.30
N VAL A 571 -20.69 -23.21 8.41
CA VAL A 571 -20.02 -21.91 8.35
C VAL A 571 -19.55 -21.68 6.92
N HIS A 572 -20.35 -20.98 6.12
CA HIS A 572 -19.99 -20.64 4.76
C HIS A 572 -19.05 -19.45 4.74
N ILE A 573 -17.85 -19.65 4.17
CA ILE A 573 -16.87 -18.61 3.89
C ILE A 573 -16.68 -18.58 2.38
N PRO A 574 -17.46 -17.78 1.63
CA PRO A 574 -17.42 -17.72 0.16
C PRO A 574 -16.18 -16.95 -0.34
N SER A 575 -14.99 -17.29 0.16
CA SER A 575 -13.77 -16.58 -0.19
C SER A 575 -13.18 -17.08 -1.51
N LEU A 576 -12.72 -16.14 -2.34
CA LEU A 576 -11.92 -16.44 -3.52
C LEU A 576 -10.43 -16.39 -3.13
N GLY A 577 -9.92 -17.50 -2.62
CA GLY A 577 -8.54 -17.71 -2.16
C GLY A 577 -7.43 -17.59 -3.23
N LEU A 578 -7.77 -17.12 -4.42
CA LEU A 578 -6.91 -16.97 -5.61
C LEU A 578 -5.57 -16.26 -5.31
N SER A 579 -4.58 -16.45 -6.20
CA SER A 579 -3.25 -15.84 -6.07
C SER A 579 -3.34 -14.29 -5.96
N GLN A 580 -2.42 -13.67 -5.20
CA GLN A 580 -2.44 -12.20 -5.02
C GLN A 580 -2.20 -11.45 -6.35
N ARG A 581 -1.69 -12.13 -7.39
CA ARG A 581 -1.56 -11.58 -8.74
C ARG A 581 -2.93 -11.48 -9.41
N ILE A 582 -3.70 -12.58 -9.38
CA ILE A 582 -5.08 -12.64 -9.91
C ILE A 582 -5.98 -11.63 -9.19
N ARG A 583 -6.01 -11.64 -7.85
CA ARG A 583 -6.89 -10.76 -7.07
C ARG A 583 -6.69 -9.26 -7.31
N ARG A 584 -5.50 -8.82 -7.76
CA ARG A 584 -5.25 -7.42 -8.14
C ARG A 584 -5.84 -7.03 -9.51
N LYS A 585 -6.06 -8.00 -10.39
CA LYS A 585 -6.74 -7.82 -11.70
C LYS A 585 -8.26 -7.78 -11.53
N ILE A 586 -8.79 -8.54 -10.56
CA ILE A 586 -10.23 -8.63 -10.31
C ILE A 586 -10.77 -7.28 -9.83
N ASN A 587 -11.61 -6.66 -10.65
CA ASN A 587 -12.41 -5.51 -10.27
C ASN A 587 -13.43 -5.92 -9.20
N ASN A 588 -13.50 -5.15 -8.11
CA ASN A 588 -14.50 -5.29 -7.05
C ASN A 588 -14.67 -6.73 -6.51
N LEU A 589 -13.56 -7.34 -6.08
CA LEU A 589 -13.49 -8.71 -5.54
C LEU A 589 -14.63 -9.10 -4.57
N PRO A 590 -15.07 -8.25 -3.62
CA PRO A 590 -16.18 -8.58 -2.72
C PRO A 590 -17.49 -8.97 -3.43
N VAL A 591 -17.77 -8.39 -4.61
CA VAL A 591 -18.95 -8.75 -5.40
C VAL A 591 -18.82 -10.15 -5.99
N ARG A 592 -17.65 -10.51 -6.54
CA ARG A 592 -17.38 -11.89 -7.02
C ARG A 592 -17.36 -12.92 -5.87
N GLU A 593 -16.91 -12.55 -4.67
CA GLU A 593 -17.07 -13.40 -3.47
C GLU A 593 -18.56 -13.53 -3.08
N ASN A 594 -19.41 -12.53 -3.34
CA ASN A 594 -20.85 -12.58 -3.02
C ASN A 594 -21.72 -13.22 -4.11
N TYR A 595 -21.19 -13.58 -5.29
CA TYR A 595 -21.87 -14.47 -6.28
C TYR A 595 -22.18 -15.88 -5.73
N GLN A 596 -21.86 -16.12 -4.46
CA GLN A 596 -22.13 -17.36 -3.73
C GLN A 596 -23.18 -17.17 -2.63
N ILE A 597 -23.95 -16.08 -2.63
CA ILE A 597 -24.96 -15.81 -1.57
C ILE A 597 -26.12 -16.81 -1.60
N GLY A 598 -26.40 -17.43 -2.74
CA GLY A 598 -27.30 -18.60 -2.86
C GLY A 598 -26.97 -19.78 -1.95
N ARG A 599 -25.77 -19.86 -1.36
CA ARG A 599 -25.42 -20.75 -0.24
C ARG A 599 -26.41 -20.70 0.94
N LEU A 600 -27.07 -19.56 1.16
CA LEU A 600 -28.13 -19.43 2.18
C LEU A 600 -29.29 -20.44 1.95
N CYS A 601 -29.43 -20.99 0.74
CA CYS A 601 -30.45 -21.97 0.40
C CYS A 601 -30.11 -23.41 0.82
N ASP A 602 -28.94 -23.67 1.42
CA ASP A 602 -28.67 -24.97 2.07
C ASP A 602 -29.58 -25.25 3.30
N LEU A 603 -30.39 -24.26 3.71
CA LEU A 603 -31.59 -24.43 4.54
C LEU A 603 -32.69 -25.33 3.92
N ASP A 604 -32.53 -25.80 2.68
CA ASP A 604 -33.31 -26.90 2.08
C ASP A 604 -33.25 -28.15 2.98
N ASP A 605 -32.12 -28.40 3.64
CA ASP A 605 -31.98 -29.38 4.71
C ASP A 605 -32.60 -28.81 6.03
N PRO A 606 -33.57 -29.51 6.66
CA PRO A 606 -34.16 -29.08 7.93
C PRO A 606 -33.18 -29.17 9.11
N ASN A 607 -32.15 -30.01 9.02
CA ASN A 607 -31.12 -30.21 10.05
C ASN A 607 -29.94 -29.24 9.91
N VAL A 608 -29.95 -28.33 8.93
CA VAL A 608 -28.92 -27.30 8.76
C VAL A 608 -29.34 -25.98 9.39
N ASP A 609 -28.45 -25.39 10.19
CA ASP A 609 -28.44 -23.95 10.48
C ASP A 609 -27.20 -23.31 9.84
N ILE A 610 -27.31 -22.07 9.37
CA ILE A 610 -26.27 -21.42 8.54
C ILE A 610 -25.61 -20.25 9.27
N ILE A 611 -24.29 -20.16 9.16
CA ILE A 611 -23.53 -18.92 9.39
C ILE A 611 -22.89 -18.51 8.06
N TYR A 612 -23.43 -17.47 7.42
CA TYR A 612 -22.87 -16.90 6.19
C TYR A 612 -21.94 -15.74 6.55
N VAL A 613 -20.65 -15.89 6.25
CA VAL A 613 -19.70 -14.77 6.34
C VAL A 613 -19.85 -13.94 5.08
N SER A 614 -20.29 -12.69 5.21
CA SER A 614 -20.49 -11.83 4.04
C SER A 614 -19.22 -11.03 3.72
N PRO A 615 -18.81 -10.91 2.45
CA PRO A 615 -17.70 -10.04 2.03
C PRO A 615 -18.06 -8.54 2.04
N MET A 616 -19.28 -8.19 2.42
CA MET A 616 -19.86 -6.85 2.31
C MET A 616 -20.81 -6.55 3.47
N THR A 617 -21.14 -5.27 3.66
CA THR A 617 -22.32 -4.88 4.44
C THR A 617 -23.58 -5.19 3.63
N ILE A 618 -24.59 -5.78 4.26
CA ILE A 618 -25.89 -6.07 3.64
C ILE A 618 -26.94 -5.13 4.23
N ASN A 619 -27.67 -4.44 3.35
CA ASN A 619 -28.73 -3.49 3.63
C ASN A 619 -30.07 -4.18 3.97
N ASP A 620 -30.94 -3.47 4.70
CA ASP A 620 -32.23 -3.99 5.17
C ASP A 620 -33.17 -4.41 4.02
N GLU A 621 -33.10 -3.76 2.85
CA GLU A 621 -33.88 -4.16 1.67
C GLU A 621 -33.49 -5.58 1.18
N ILE A 622 -32.19 -5.88 1.15
CA ILE A 622 -31.66 -7.18 0.70
C ILE A 622 -31.85 -8.24 1.78
N LEU A 623 -31.67 -7.90 3.05
CA LEU A 623 -31.99 -8.78 4.16
C LEU A 623 -33.49 -9.14 4.18
N GLN A 624 -34.37 -8.18 3.87
CA GLN A 624 -35.81 -8.46 3.69
C GLN A 624 -36.09 -9.32 2.44
N TYR A 625 -35.34 -9.16 1.36
CA TYR A 625 -35.48 -10.01 0.17
C TYR A 625 -35.17 -11.47 0.49
N TYR A 626 -33.99 -11.76 1.05
CA TYR A 626 -33.63 -13.14 1.39
C TYR A 626 -34.50 -13.73 2.50
N ASN A 627 -34.91 -12.94 3.51
CA ASN A 627 -35.90 -13.41 4.49
C ASN A 627 -37.24 -13.81 3.84
N LYS A 628 -37.74 -13.02 2.87
CA LYS A 628 -38.95 -13.40 2.12
C LYS A 628 -38.71 -14.67 1.29
N LEU A 629 -37.56 -14.80 0.64
CA LEU A 629 -37.19 -15.96 -0.16
C LEU A 629 -37.18 -17.24 0.70
N MET A 630 -36.55 -17.22 1.88
CA MET A 630 -36.54 -18.38 2.79
C MET A 630 -37.94 -18.75 3.29
N ASN A 631 -38.79 -17.75 3.56
CA ASN A 631 -40.17 -17.94 4.02
C ASN A 631 -41.17 -18.27 2.88
N LEU A 632 -40.72 -18.39 1.62
CA LEU A 632 -41.53 -19.00 0.56
C LEU A 632 -41.78 -20.49 0.86
N ARG A 633 -40.77 -21.22 1.38
CA ARG A 633 -40.85 -22.68 1.56
C ARG A 633 -41.91 -23.09 2.58
N SER A 634 -42.02 -22.36 3.70
CA SER A 634 -43.08 -22.57 4.69
C SER A 634 -44.48 -22.28 4.11
N SER A 635 -44.60 -21.25 3.26
CA SER A 635 -45.84 -20.94 2.55
C SER A 635 -46.24 -22.01 1.54
N VAL A 636 -45.28 -22.69 0.90
CA VAL A 636 -45.51 -23.83 0.00
C VAL A 636 -45.92 -25.09 0.77
N SER A 637 -45.24 -25.41 1.87
CA SER A 637 -45.48 -26.64 2.65
C SER A 637 -46.75 -26.61 3.53
N GLN A 638 -47.25 -25.42 3.90
CA GLN A 638 -48.54 -25.27 4.59
C GLN A 638 -49.75 -25.71 3.74
N ASN A 639 -49.56 -26.04 2.45
CA ASN A 639 -50.59 -26.60 1.57
C ASN A 639 -50.56 -28.13 1.51
N THR A 640 -50.00 -28.79 2.53
CA THR A 640 -50.00 -30.23 2.75
C THR A 640 -50.24 -30.50 4.23
N ASP A 641 -51.40 -31.11 4.51
CA ASP A 641 -51.87 -31.63 5.80
C ASP A 641 -51.94 -30.65 6.97
N GLU A 642 -53.16 -30.17 7.29
CA GLU A 642 -53.50 -29.16 8.32
C GLU A 642 -53.28 -29.62 9.79
N ALA A 643 -52.45 -30.64 10.03
CA ALA A 643 -52.37 -31.39 11.29
C ALA A 643 -51.05 -31.22 12.09
N SER A 644 -50.09 -30.41 11.61
CA SER A 644 -48.76 -30.25 12.22
C SER A 644 -48.33 -28.78 12.43
N SER A 645 -49.30 -27.90 12.70
CA SER A 645 -49.19 -26.44 12.56
C SER A 645 -48.59 -25.68 13.75
N GLU A 646 -48.02 -26.34 14.78
CA GLU A 646 -47.53 -25.67 16.01
C GLU A 646 -46.00 -25.64 16.21
N THR A 647 -45.19 -26.35 15.40
CA THR A 647 -43.73 -26.46 15.61
C THR A 647 -42.86 -26.19 14.38
N SER A 648 -43.19 -25.18 13.58
CA SER A 648 -42.30 -24.68 12.51
C SER A 648 -41.42 -23.54 13.05
N GLU A 649 -40.14 -23.80 13.33
CA GLU A 649 -39.14 -22.73 13.48
C GLU A 649 -39.15 -21.84 12.22
N ASN A 650 -39.04 -20.51 12.35
CA ASN A 650 -38.99 -19.65 11.16
C ASN A 650 -37.69 -19.92 10.39
N ALA A 651 -37.74 -19.99 9.07
CA ALA A 651 -36.53 -20.17 8.27
C ALA A 651 -35.53 -19.00 8.46
N SER A 652 -36.04 -17.81 8.77
CA SER A 652 -35.27 -16.63 9.19
C SER A 652 -34.44 -16.81 10.47
N ASP A 653 -34.85 -17.66 11.40
CA ASP A 653 -34.13 -17.89 12.66
C ASP A 653 -32.97 -18.90 12.50
N ARG A 654 -32.99 -19.70 11.42
CA ARG A 654 -31.98 -20.72 11.10
C ARG A 654 -30.73 -20.20 10.38
N PHE A 655 -30.68 -18.94 9.93
CA PHE A 655 -29.47 -18.37 9.33
C PHE A 655 -28.99 -17.07 9.98
N MET A 656 -27.67 -16.93 10.09
CA MET A 656 -27.00 -15.76 10.65
C MET A 656 -25.95 -15.21 9.71
N ILE A 657 -26.12 -13.96 9.29
CA ILE A 657 -25.11 -13.23 8.51
C ILE A 657 -24.10 -12.57 9.45
N VAL A 658 -22.81 -12.78 9.18
CA VAL A 658 -21.68 -12.19 9.91
C VAL A 658 -20.81 -11.39 8.95
N VAL A 659 -20.79 -10.07 9.15
CA VAL A 659 -19.91 -9.14 8.42
C VAL A 659 -18.59 -8.98 9.20
N PRO A 660 -17.41 -9.20 8.60
CA PRO A 660 -16.11 -8.96 9.24
C PRO A 660 -15.90 -7.47 9.53
N GLU A 661 -15.43 -7.09 10.73
CA GLU A 661 -15.18 -5.67 11.00
C GLU A 661 -14.01 -5.06 10.20
N ALA A 662 -13.12 -5.88 9.64
CA ALA A 662 -11.92 -5.43 8.94
C ALA A 662 -12.12 -5.07 7.46
N LEU A 663 -13.32 -5.26 6.88
CA LEU A 663 -13.58 -5.00 5.44
C LEU A 663 -13.06 -3.62 5.00
N ASN A 664 -13.41 -2.57 5.75
CA ASN A 664 -13.02 -1.18 5.44
C ASN A 664 -11.62 -0.79 5.98
N SER A 665 -10.87 -1.72 6.58
CA SER A 665 -9.54 -1.43 7.16
C SER A 665 -8.40 -1.46 6.14
N PHE A 666 -8.61 -2.10 4.97
CA PHE A 666 -7.56 -2.32 3.97
C PHE A 666 -7.97 -1.89 2.54
N PRO A 667 -8.53 -0.69 2.31
CA PRO A 667 -9.15 -0.31 1.03
C PRO A 667 -8.17 -0.24 -0.16
N MET A 668 -6.86 -0.27 0.08
CA MET A 668 -5.82 -0.29 -0.96
C MET A 668 -5.35 -1.73 -1.30
N HIS A 669 -6.01 -2.76 -0.77
CA HIS A 669 -5.58 -4.16 -0.87
C HIS A 669 -6.77 -5.09 -1.15
N ASN A 670 -6.75 -5.78 -2.30
CA ASN A 670 -7.71 -6.84 -2.63
C ASN A 670 -7.41 -8.12 -1.81
N MET A 671 -7.63 -8.04 -0.50
CA MET A 671 -7.67 -9.18 0.40
C MET A 671 -8.94 -9.99 0.12
N CYS A 672 -8.85 -11.30 0.21
CA CYS A 672 -10.00 -12.18 0.12
C CYS A 672 -10.67 -12.28 1.50
N LEU A 673 -11.95 -12.67 1.51
CA LEU A 673 -12.76 -12.78 2.71
C LEU A 673 -12.11 -13.58 3.85
N ALA A 674 -11.40 -14.68 3.55
CA ALA A 674 -10.66 -15.45 4.56
C ALA A 674 -9.61 -14.59 5.31
N THR A 675 -8.82 -13.80 4.56
CA THR A 675 -7.86 -12.85 5.14
C THR A 675 -8.56 -11.73 5.93
N LEU A 676 -9.70 -11.23 5.45
CA LEU A 676 -10.46 -10.17 6.13
C LEU A 676 -11.11 -10.67 7.43
N LEU A 677 -11.64 -11.90 7.44
CA LEU A 677 -12.17 -12.55 8.64
C LEU A 677 -11.05 -12.83 9.66
N LYS A 678 -9.88 -13.28 9.20
CA LYS A 678 -8.69 -13.46 10.05
C LYS A 678 -8.27 -12.19 10.79
N TYR A 679 -8.40 -11.02 10.17
CA TYR A 679 -8.16 -9.72 10.81
C TYR A 679 -9.38 -9.15 11.56
N SER A 680 -10.48 -9.91 11.68
CA SER A 680 -11.74 -9.51 12.31
C SER A 680 -12.01 -10.32 13.60
N PRO A 681 -11.30 -10.04 14.70
CA PRO A 681 -11.38 -10.84 15.94
C PRO A 681 -12.74 -10.78 16.64
N ARG A 682 -13.59 -9.77 16.40
CA ARG A 682 -14.97 -9.71 16.93
C ARG A 682 -15.89 -10.62 16.12
N ALA A 683 -15.81 -10.58 14.79
CA ALA A 683 -16.51 -11.52 13.92
C ALA A 683 -16.12 -12.99 14.24
N LEU A 684 -14.82 -13.30 14.35
CA LEU A 684 -14.35 -14.63 14.74
C LEU A 684 -14.86 -15.07 16.12
N LYS A 685 -14.87 -14.18 17.13
CA LYS A 685 -15.47 -14.47 18.44
C LYS A 685 -16.98 -14.68 18.37
N ARG A 686 -17.71 -13.93 17.53
CA ARG A 686 -19.15 -14.10 17.30
C ARG A 686 -19.44 -15.48 16.71
N ILE A 687 -18.73 -15.87 15.65
CA ILE A 687 -18.85 -17.21 15.05
C ILE A 687 -18.53 -18.29 16.09
N LYS A 688 -17.41 -18.16 16.81
CA LYS A 688 -17.00 -19.13 17.86
C LYS A 688 -18.02 -19.29 18.99
N ASN A 689 -18.79 -18.24 19.30
CA ASN A 689 -19.88 -18.32 20.27
C ASN A 689 -21.14 -18.99 19.68
N LEU A 690 -21.48 -18.73 18.42
CA LEU A 690 -22.66 -19.30 17.75
C LEU A 690 -22.54 -20.82 17.51
N ILE A 691 -21.32 -21.32 17.24
CA ILE A 691 -21.04 -22.77 17.05
C ILE A 691 -20.78 -23.52 18.37
N LYS A 692 -20.77 -22.84 19.53
CA LYS A 692 -20.29 -23.42 20.79
C LYS A 692 -21.19 -24.59 21.23
N GLY A 693 -20.62 -25.80 21.26
CA GLY A 693 -21.34 -27.02 21.66
C GLY A 693 -22.24 -27.59 20.56
N ARG A 694 -22.00 -27.23 19.28
CA ARG A 694 -22.77 -27.68 18.12
C ARG A 694 -21.87 -28.37 17.10
N GLU A 695 -22.33 -29.47 16.52
CA GLU A 695 -21.65 -30.08 15.37
C GLU A 695 -21.59 -29.05 14.23
N SER A 696 -20.39 -28.82 13.68
CA SER A 696 -20.16 -27.69 12.78
C SER A 696 -18.90 -27.85 11.93
N TYR A 697 -18.93 -27.30 10.72
CA TYR A 697 -17.80 -27.31 9.77
C TYR A 697 -17.80 -26.06 8.87
N ILE A 698 -16.65 -25.77 8.27
CA ILE A 698 -16.46 -24.66 7.33
C ILE A 698 -16.68 -25.17 5.90
N VAL A 699 -17.38 -24.41 5.06
CA VAL A 699 -17.39 -24.60 3.60
C VAL A 699 -16.76 -23.39 2.94
N THR A 700 -15.56 -23.54 2.40
CA THR A 700 -14.81 -22.48 1.70
C THR A 700 -15.35 -22.23 0.30
N GLY A 701 -14.94 -21.12 -0.33
CA GLY A 701 -15.07 -20.89 -1.78
C GLY A 701 -13.94 -21.62 -2.50
N VAL A 702 -12.86 -20.88 -2.82
CA VAL A 702 -11.55 -21.43 -3.20
C VAL A 702 -10.63 -21.38 -1.99
N SER A 703 -10.05 -22.52 -1.58
CA SER A 703 -9.27 -22.66 -0.34
C SER A 703 -8.04 -21.74 -0.29
N HIS A 704 -7.85 -21.02 0.83
CA HIS A 704 -6.70 -20.16 1.11
C HIS A 704 -5.97 -20.59 2.39
N PRO A 705 -4.65 -20.34 2.55
CA PRO A 705 -3.95 -20.64 3.80
C PRO A 705 -4.47 -19.91 5.05
N ASP A 706 -5.30 -18.86 4.89
CA ASP A 706 -5.98 -18.22 6.02
C ASP A 706 -7.23 -19.00 6.49
N ASP A 707 -7.84 -19.85 5.65
CA ASP A 707 -8.94 -20.73 6.07
C ASP A 707 -8.44 -21.81 7.04
N LEU A 708 -7.21 -22.29 6.86
CA LEU A 708 -6.53 -23.17 7.83
C LEU A 708 -6.37 -22.49 9.19
N TYR A 709 -6.02 -21.19 9.21
CA TYR A 709 -5.98 -20.39 10.44
C TYR A 709 -7.38 -20.22 11.07
N ILE A 710 -8.43 -20.07 10.26
CA ILE A 710 -9.82 -19.96 10.76
C ILE A 710 -10.30 -21.30 11.34
N SER A 711 -10.02 -22.42 10.68
CA SER A 711 -10.26 -23.79 11.18
C SER A 711 -9.46 -24.11 12.45
N GLU A 712 -8.22 -23.61 12.56
CA GLU A 712 -7.42 -23.69 13.79
C GLU A 712 -8.07 -22.85 14.91
N TYR A 713 -8.45 -21.60 14.64
CA TYR A 713 -8.99 -20.66 15.63
C TYR A 713 -10.39 -21.07 16.13
N LEU A 714 -11.30 -21.45 15.24
CA LEU A 714 -12.65 -21.91 15.59
C LEU A 714 -12.64 -23.32 16.18
N ASN A 715 -11.63 -24.12 15.83
CA ASN A 715 -11.48 -25.55 16.14
C ASN A 715 -12.60 -26.44 15.57
N ILE A 716 -12.92 -26.22 14.29
CA ILE A 716 -13.86 -27.02 13.50
C ILE A 716 -13.21 -27.46 12.19
N PRO A 717 -13.58 -28.62 11.61
CA PRO A 717 -13.05 -29.08 10.34
C PRO A 717 -13.51 -28.20 9.16
N MET A 718 -12.84 -28.37 8.02
CA MET A 718 -13.13 -27.68 6.76
C MET A 718 -13.50 -28.71 5.69
N PHE A 719 -14.64 -28.52 5.05
CA PHE A 719 -15.05 -29.26 3.86
C PHE A 719 -14.51 -28.54 2.62
N GLY A 720 -13.35 -29.00 2.16
CA GLY A 720 -12.61 -28.44 1.02
C GLY A 720 -11.20 -29.02 0.91
N CYS A 721 -10.53 -28.72 -0.20
CA CYS A 721 -9.19 -29.20 -0.50
C CYS A 721 -8.09 -28.43 0.29
N GLU A 722 -6.93 -29.06 0.51
CA GLU A 722 -5.74 -28.40 1.07
C GLU A 722 -5.31 -27.24 0.16
N PRO A 723 -5.07 -26.01 0.67
CA PRO A 723 -4.82 -24.83 -0.18
C PRO A 723 -3.67 -24.98 -1.19
N GLU A 724 -2.61 -25.72 -0.87
CA GLU A 724 -1.49 -25.92 -1.80
C GLU A 724 -1.82 -26.92 -2.92
N ALA A 725 -2.60 -27.97 -2.62
CA ALA A 725 -3.13 -28.90 -3.62
C ALA A 725 -4.22 -28.25 -4.48
N SER A 726 -5.14 -27.50 -3.85
CA SER A 726 -6.18 -26.70 -4.51
C SER A 726 -5.56 -25.70 -5.48
N TYR A 727 -4.47 -25.04 -5.09
CA TYR A 727 -3.73 -24.12 -5.97
C TYR A 727 -3.07 -24.86 -7.14
N LEU A 728 -2.33 -25.95 -6.87
CA LEU A 728 -1.64 -26.71 -7.91
C LEU A 728 -2.59 -27.23 -8.97
N TYR A 729 -3.66 -27.93 -8.57
CA TYR A 729 -4.56 -28.62 -9.49
C TYR A 729 -5.62 -27.72 -10.15
N SER A 730 -5.77 -26.46 -9.71
CA SER A 730 -6.58 -25.44 -10.42
C SER A 730 -5.76 -24.64 -11.46
N THR A 731 -4.46 -24.92 -11.62
CA THR A 731 -3.70 -24.40 -12.78
C THR A 731 -4.00 -25.22 -14.03
N LYS A 732 -3.80 -24.65 -15.22
CA LYS A 732 -4.09 -25.31 -16.50
C LYS A 732 -3.22 -26.55 -16.75
N SER A 733 -1.92 -26.47 -16.45
CA SER A 733 -1.02 -27.63 -16.40
C SER A 733 -1.37 -28.58 -15.24
N GLY A 734 -1.97 -28.08 -14.16
CA GLY A 734 -2.42 -28.86 -13.01
C GLY A 734 -3.59 -29.81 -13.35
N SER A 735 -4.63 -29.29 -14.00
CA SER A 735 -5.82 -30.07 -14.38
C SER A 735 -5.50 -31.15 -15.41
N LYS A 736 -4.59 -30.91 -16.37
CA LYS A 736 -4.15 -31.95 -17.33
C LYS A 736 -3.56 -33.19 -16.65
N ARG A 737 -2.81 -33.03 -15.55
CA ARG A 737 -2.28 -34.17 -14.74
C ARG A 737 -3.36 -34.95 -13.98
N ILE A 738 -4.60 -34.46 -13.95
CA ILE A 738 -5.78 -35.24 -13.51
C ILE A 738 -6.39 -35.94 -14.73
N PHE A 739 -6.64 -35.23 -15.83
CA PHE A 739 -7.27 -35.78 -17.02
C PHE A 739 -6.46 -36.92 -17.68
N GLU A 740 -5.16 -36.73 -17.88
CA GLU A 740 -4.25 -37.74 -18.43
C GLU A 740 -4.25 -39.03 -17.59
N ALA A 741 -4.23 -38.89 -16.27
CA ALA A 741 -4.31 -40.01 -15.34
C ALA A 741 -5.72 -40.64 -15.26
N SER A 742 -6.76 -39.88 -15.59
CA SER A 742 -8.15 -40.36 -15.69
C SER A 742 -8.40 -41.10 -17.00
N LYS A 743 -7.58 -40.83 -18.03
CA LYS A 743 -7.73 -41.29 -19.42
C LYS A 743 -9.02 -40.81 -20.11
N VAL A 744 -9.58 -39.70 -19.64
CA VAL A 744 -10.68 -39.01 -20.33
C VAL A 744 -10.16 -38.35 -21.61
N PRO A 745 -11.01 -38.20 -22.65
CA PRO A 745 -10.66 -37.40 -23.81
C PRO A 745 -10.30 -35.96 -23.41
N MET A 746 -9.27 -35.39 -24.03
CA MET A 746 -8.84 -34.01 -23.85
C MET A 746 -8.22 -33.48 -25.16
N PRO A 747 -8.14 -32.15 -25.36
CA PRO A 747 -7.52 -31.59 -26.56
C PRO A 747 -6.04 -32.01 -26.68
N PHE A 748 -5.58 -32.24 -27.91
CA PHE A 748 -4.15 -32.42 -28.19
C PHE A 748 -3.36 -31.17 -27.77
N GLY A 749 -2.24 -31.33 -27.08
CA GLY A 749 -1.55 -30.19 -26.47
C GLY A 749 -0.36 -30.59 -25.60
N GLU A 750 0.35 -29.57 -25.12
CA GLU A 750 1.55 -29.68 -24.30
C GLU A 750 1.43 -28.73 -23.10
N TYR A 751 1.93 -29.12 -21.92
CA TYR A 751 1.79 -28.35 -20.68
C TYR A 751 3.15 -28.05 -20.00
N ASP A 752 3.15 -27.33 -18.86
CA ASP A 752 4.37 -26.88 -18.16
C ASP A 752 5.34 -26.03 -19.02
N ILE A 753 4.82 -25.15 -19.89
CA ILE A 753 5.67 -24.42 -20.85
C ILE A 753 6.22 -23.11 -20.25
N TYR A 754 7.45 -23.18 -19.72
CA TYR A 754 8.17 -22.02 -19.13
C TYR A 754 9.25 -21.40 -20.03
N ASN A 755 9.56 -21.98 -21.19
CA ASN A 755 10.63 -21.51 -22.09
C ASN A 755 10.10 -21.19 -23.51
N GLN A 756 10.55 -20.07 -24.09
CA GLN A 756 10.15 -19.63 -25.43
C GLN A 756 10.60 -20.61 -26.53
N GLN A 757 11.78 -21.21 -26.38
CA GLN A 757 12.25 -22.23 -27.32
C GLN A 757 11.37 -23.48 -27.26
N HIS A 758 11.06 -23.95 -26.04
CA HIS A 758 10.15 -25.09 -25.83
C HIS A 758 8.76 -24.83 -26.42
N LEU A 759 8.20 -23.63 -26.23
CA LEU A 759 6.93 -23.23 -26.82
C LEU A 759 6.91 -23.40 -28.35
N PHE A 760 7.98 -22.99 -29.04
CA PHE A 760 8.08 -23.14 -30.50
C PHE A 760 8.32 -24.60 -30.93
N GLU A 761 9.17 -25.34 -30.21
CA GLU A 761 9.48 -26.75 -30.49
C GLU A 761 8.26 -27.66 -30.30
N SER A 762 7.54 -27.51 -29.19
CA SER A 762 6.30 -28.24 -28.90
C SER A 762 5.20 -27.90 -29.91
N LEU A 763 4.99 -26.62 -30.22
CA LEU A 763 3.98 -26.21 -31.21
C LEU A 763 4.31 -26.72 -32.62
N ALA A 764 5.58 -26.73 -33.01
CA ALA A 764 6.00 -27.29 -34.30
C ALA A 764 5.72 -28.79 -34.38
N GLN A 765 5.94 -29.56 -33.30
CA GLN A 765 5.64 -30.99 -33.28
C GLN A 765 4.13 -31.24 -33.32
N LEU A 766 3.36 -30.53 -32.49
CA LEU A 766 1.90 -30.62 -32.43
C LEU A 766 1.21 -30.33 -33.78
N ILE A 767 1.66 -29.31 -34.52
CA ILE A 767 1.14 -29.00 -35.86
C ILE A 767 1.44 -30.12 -36.87
N VAL A 768 2.62 -30.75 -36.79
CA VAL A 768 3.03 -31.80 -37.73
C VAL A 768 2.31 -33.12 -37.47
N GLU A 769 2.01 -33.42 -36.21
CA GLU A 769 1.21 -34.58 -35.81
C GLU A 769 -0.30 -34.36 -36.08
N HIS A 770 -0.81 -33.13 -35.90
CA HIS A 770 -2.22 -32.76 -36.02
C HIS A 770 -2.48 -31.67 -37.08
N LEU A 771 -2.18 -32.01 -38.34
CA LEU A 771 -2.28 -31.09 -39.50
C LEU A 771 -3.69 -30.53 -39.76
N ASP A 772 -4.73 -31.13 -39.20
CA ASP A 772 -6.13 -30.70 -39.28
C ASP A 772 -6.52 -29.60 -38.27
N VAL A 773 -5.71 -29.39 -37.22
CA VAL A 773 -5.99 -28.37 -36.19
C VAL A 773 -5.61 -26.99 -36.73
N GLN A 774 -6.62 -26.24 -37.17
CA GLN A 774 -6.42 -24.90 -37.75
C GLN A 774 -5.96 -23.86 -36.72
N ARG A 775 -6.57 -23.90 -35.52
CA ARG A 775 -6.42 -22.93 -34.43
C ARG A 775 -5.77 -23.58 -33.23
N TRP A 776 -4.72 -22.94 -32.73
CA TRP A 776 -4.03 -23.33 -31.50
C TRP A 776 -4.27 -22.29 -30.42
N LEU A 777 -4.64 -22.76 -29.23
CA LEU A 777 -4.84 -21.96 -28.03
C LEU A 777 -3.57 -21.97 -27.18
N PHE A 778 -3.28 -20.83 -26.57
CA PHE A 778 -2.31 -20.67 -25.50
C PHE A 778 -3.09 -20.25 -24.25
N LYS A 779 -2.92 -20.96 -23.13
CA LYS A 779 -3.58 -20.63 -21.85
C LYS A 779 -2.55 -20.49 -20.73
N ILE A 780 -2.58 -19.38 -19.99
CA ILE A 780 -1.69 -19.13 -18.85
C ILE A 780 -2.14 -19.95 -17.63
N ASP A 781 -1.21 -20.56 -16.90
CA ASP A 781 -1.50 -21.46 -15.76
C ASP A 781 -2.26 -20.79 -14.60
N ASP A 782 -1.81 -19.61 -14.16
CA ASP A 782 -2.33 -18.85 -13.00
C ASP A 782 -3.42 -17.83 -13.43
N ASP A 783 -4.25 -18.18 -14.43
CA ASP A 783 -5.31 -17.31 -14.95
C ASP A 783 -6.74 -17.80 -14.62
N TYR A 784 -7.70 -16.88 -14.73
CA TYR A 784 -9.07 -17.01 -14.26
C TYR A 784 -10.00 -16.37 -15.30
N ASP A 785 -11.15 -16.99 -15.57
CA ASP A 785 -12.21 -16.44 -16.44
C ASP A 785 -11.89 -16.35 -17.95
N GLY A 786 -10.92 -17.14 -18.43
CA GLY A 786 -10.53 -17.16 -19.85
C GLY A 786 -9.76 -15.93 -20.35
N LEU A 787 -9.45 -14.99 -19.46
CA LEU A 787 -8.85 -13.69 -19.79
C LEU A 787 -7.37 -13.79 -20.21
N GLY A 788 -6.68 -14.84 -19.77
CA GLY A 788 -5.30 -15.20 -20.10
C GLY A 788 -5.19 -16.19 -21.25
N ILE A 789 -6.21 -16.29 -22.09
CA ILE A 789 -6.18 -17.05 -23.33
C ILE A 789 -5.71 -16.16 -24.48
N ALA A 790 -4.88 -16.72 -25.35
CA ALA A 790 -4.58 -16.19 -26.67
C ALA A 790 -4.72 -17.33 -27.68
N TYR A 791 -4.96 -17.02 -28.96
CA TYR A 791 -5.07 -18.04 -30.01
C TYR A 791 -4.43 -17.58 -31.31
N CYS A 792 -3.95 -18.53 -32.11
CA CYS A 792 -3.44 -18.26 -33.45
C CYS A 792 -3.98 -19.29 -34.44
N ASP A 793 -4.44 -18.81 -35.59
CA ASP A 793 -4.98 -19.64 -36.68
C ASP A 793 -3.82 -20.05 -37.60
N VAL A 794 -2.87 -20.79 -37.02
CA VAL A 794 -1.52 -21.01 -37.57
C VAL A 794 -1.58 -21.58 -39.00
N VAL A 795 -2.45 -22.55 -39.24
CA VAL A 795 -2.61 -23.21 -40.56
C VAL A 795 -2.97 -22.22 -41.67
N THR A 796 -3.76 -21.18 -41.35
CA THR A 796 -4.19 -20.13 -42.29
C THR A 796 -3.03 -19.22 -42.70
N HIS A 797 -2.02 -19.08 -41.84
CA HIS A 797 -0.91 -18.14 -42.02
C HIS A 797 0.44 -18.80 -42.38
N LEU A 798 0.58 -20.11 -42.16
CA LEU A 798 1.81 -20.89 -42.33
C LEU A 798 2.19 -21.10 -43.83
N PRO A 799 3.23 -20.43 -44.36
CA PRO A 799 3.57 -20.50 -45.79
C PRO A 799 3.92 -21.90 -46.28
N CYS A 800 4.63 -22.70 -45.48
CA CYS A 800 5.03 -24.05 -45.88
C CYS A 800 3.87 -25.08 -45.91
N TYR A 801 2.70 -24.79 -45.31
CA TYR A 801 1.62 -25.77 -45.08
C TYR A 801 1.18 -26.56 -46.32
N LYS A 802 1.06 -25.90 -47.48
CA LYS A 802 0.70 -26.55 -48.77
C LYS A 802 1.76 -27.53 -49.29
N ASN A 803 2.98 -27.47 -48.77
CA ASN A 803 4.04 -28.44 -49.06
C ASN A 803 4.07 -29.53 -47.98
N VAL A 804 3.85 -29.19 -46.71
CA VAL A 804 3.70 -30.16 -45.61
C VAL A 804 2.58 -31.16 -45.90
N LEU A 805 1.40 -30.71 -46.35
CA LEU A 805 0.31 -31.61 -46.76
C LEU A 805 0.69 -32.56 -47.91
N LYS A 806 1.56 -32.13 -48.84
CA LYS A 806 2.06 -32.99 -49.93
C LYS A 806 3.11 -33.98 -49.45
N GLU A 807 3.93 -33.61 -48.48
CA GLU A 807 4.88 -34.51 -47.81
C GLU A 807 4.13 -35.57 -47.00
N ALA A 808 3.11 -35.18 -46.22
CA ALA A 808 2.22 -36.09 -45.52
C ALA A 808 1.51 -37.07 -46.46
N ALA A 809 0.86 -36.57 -47.53
CA ALA A 809 0.21 -37.41 -48.54
C ALA A 809 1.18 -38.34 -49.29
N ARG A 810 2.47 -37.97 -49.40
CA ARG A 810 3.52 -38.80 -50.01
C ARG A 810 3.98 -39.94 -49.09
N PHE A 811 3.99 -39.73 -47.78
CA PHE A 811 4.40 -40.75 -46.80
C PHE A 811 3.24 -41.64 -46.32
N GLY A 812 1.99 -41.16 -46.38
CA GLY A 812 0.80 -41.89 -45.93
C GLY A 812 0.92 -42.29 -44.47
N ASP A 813 0.58 -43.54 -44.15
CA ASP A 813 0.68 -44.10 -42.79
C ASP A 813 2.06 -43.90 -42.13
N LYS A 814 3.12 -43.80 -42.93
CA LYS A 814 4.50 -43.59 -42.45
C LYS A 814 4.73 -42.16 -41.90
N TRP A 815 3.83 -41.21 -42.16
CA TRP A 815 3.87 -39.86 -41.57
C TRP A 815 3.83 -39.86 -40.03
N SER A 816 3.31 -40.93 -39.42
CA SER A 816 3.40 -41.19 -37.98
C SER A 816 4.82 -41.29 -37.43
N ASN A 817 5.85 -41.41 -38.28
CA ASN A 817 7.24 -41.56 -37.86
C ASN A 817 7.98 -40.22 -37.90
N ARG A 818 8.67 -39.86 -36.80
CA ARG A 818 9.43 -38.60 -36.67
C ARG A 818 10.44 -38.35 -37.81
N TRP A 819 11.06 -39.38 -38.39
CA TRP A 819 11.99 -39.23 -39.52
C TRP A 819 11.31 -38.79 -40.83
N ALA A 820 10.01 -39.08 -41.01
CA ALA A 820 9.23 -38.60 -42.16
C ALA A 820 8.76 -37.14 -41.95
N GLN A 821 8.57 -36.77 -40.69
CA GLN A 821 8.14 -35.44 -40.23
C GLN A 821 9.26 -34.41 -40.20
N GLU A 822 10.50 -34.82 -39.90
CA GLU A 822 11.67 -33.97 -39.59
C GLU A 822 11.88 -32.78 -40.55
N HIS A 823 11.75 -33.00 -41.85
CA HIS A 823 11.93 -31.96 -42.87
C HIS A 823 10.79 -30.92 -42.90
N SER A 824 9.58 -31.30 -42.53
CA SER A 824 8.43 -30.39 -42.38
C SER A 824 8.45 -29.69 -41.02
N TYR A 825 8.80 -30.41 -39.95
CA TYR A 825 9.02 -29.86 -38.61
C TYR A 825 10.05 -28.72 -38.63
N ALA A 826 11.21 -28.93 -39.26
CA ALA A 826 12.26 -27.91 -39.34
C ALA A 826 11.84 -26.63 -40.09
N LYS A 827 10.96 -26.73 -41.10
CA LYS A 827 10.37 -25.57 -41.79
C LYS A 827 9.42 -24.82 -40.86
N ILE A 828 8.47 -25.52 -40.26
CA ILE A 828 7.46 -24.96 -39.36
C ILE A 828 8.12 -24.24 -38.18
N LEU A 829 9.11 -24.87 -37.55
CA LEU A 829 9.88 -24.29 -36.44
C LEU A 829 10.59 -22.98 -36.83
N SER A 830 10.98 -22.82 -38.10
CA SER A 830 11.59 -21.58 -38.61
C SER A 830 10.58 -20.49 -38.97
N GLU A 831 9.34 -20.84 -39.32
CA GLU A 831 8.27 -19.90 -39.70
C GLU A 831 7.42 -19.45 -38.48
N LEU A 832 7.31 -20.30 -37.44
CA LEU A 832 6.46 -20.06 -36.26
C LEU A 832 6.71 -18.75 -35.48
N PRO A 833 7.95 -18.29 -35.21
CA PRO A 833 8.17 -17.10 -34.39
C PRO A 833 7.52 -15.84 -34.99
N ASP A 834 7.69 -15.63 -36.29
CA ASP A 834 7.10 -14.50 -37.02
C ASP A 834 5.57 -14.62 -37.10
N ILE A 835 5.05 -15.84 -37.29
CA ILE A 835 3.60 -16.09 -37.33
C ILE A 835 2.96 -15.75 -35.99
N LEU A 836 3.51 -16.22 -34.86
CA LEU A 836 2.93 -15.94 -33.55
C LEU A 836 3.04 -14.45 -33.17
N GLU A 837 4.10 -13.75 -33.58
CA GLU A 837 4.26 -12.32 -33.33
C GLU A 837 3.27 -11.45 -34.13
N GLN A 838 2.90 -11.88 -35.34
CA GLN A 838 2.01 -11.13 -36.25
C GLN A 838 0.53 -11.53 -36.16
N HIS A 839 0.23 -12.80 -35.90
CA HIS A 839 -1.13 -13.37 -36.05
C HIS A 839 -1.77 -13.90 -34.76
N THR A 840 -1.08 -13.89 -33.61
CA THR A 840 -1.72 -14.31 -32.34
C THR A 840 -2.68 -13.25 -31.81
N VAL A 841 -3.95 -13.61 -31.64
CA VAL A 841 -4.98 -12.79 -31.03
C VAL A 841 -5.03 -13.05 -29.52
N CYS A 842 -4.67 -12.05 -28.72
CA CYS A 842 -4.93 -12.07 -27.27
C CYS A 842 -6.41 -11.80 -27.00
N VAL A 843 -7.08 -12.62 -26.20
CA VAL A 843 -8.50 -12.46 -25.87
C VAL A 843 -8.73 -11.18 -25.07
N ASN A 844 -8.05 -11.03 -23.92
CA ASN A 844 -8.10 -9.80 -23.14
C ASN A 844 -7.09 -8.74 -23.67
N LYS A 845 -7.51 -8.03 -24.72
CA LYS A 845 -6.76 -6.92 -25.34
C LYS A 845 -6.48 -5.74 -24.40
N THR A 846 -7.17 -5.64 -23.25
CA THR A 846 -6.91 -4.60 -22.24
C THR A 846 -5.75 -4.93 -21.31
N GLN A 847 -5.54 -6.23 -21.05
CA GLN A 847 -4.42 -6.75 -20.24
C GLN A 847 -3.18 -7.04 -21.09
N PHE A 848 -3.38 -7.45 -22.35
CA PHE A 848 -2.32 -7.82 -23.28
C PHE A 848 -2.54 -7.13 -24.63
N SER A 849 -1.73 -6.11 -24.92
CA SER A 849 -1.80 -5.36 -26.18
C SER A 849 -1.29 -6.13 -27.39
N ASN A 850 -0.42 -7.12 -27.19
CA ASN A 850 0.30 -7.85 -28.24
C ASN A 850 0.94 -9.15 -27.70
N TRP A 851 1.43 -9.99 -28.62
CA TRP A 851 2.07 -11.27 -28.31
C TRP A 851 3.30 -11.13 -27.39
N GLN A 852 4.12 -10.09 -27.53
CA GLN A 852 5.33 -9.91 -26.71
C GLN A 852 4.98 -9.58 -25.24
N ALA A 853 3.87 -8.88 -24.99
CA ALA A 853 3.35 -8.66 -23.64
C ALA A 853 2.74 -9.94 -23.05
N TYR A 854 2.01 -10.71 -23.86
CA TYR A 854 1.38 -11.97 -23.46
C TYR A 854 2.42 -13.07 -23.14
N SER A 855 3.25 -13.42 -24.11
CA SER A 855 4.27 -14.49 -24.02
C SER A 855 5.21 -14.29 -22.84
N LYS A 856 5.63 -13.05 -22.56
CA LYS A 856 6.44 -12.73 -21.37
C LYS A 856 5.76 -13.11 -20.06
N VAL A 857 4.44 -12.97 -19.97
CA VAL A 857 3.67 -13.30 -18.75
C VAL A 857 3.39 -14.81 -18.69
N PHE A 858 3.02 -15.43 -19.81
CA PHE A 858 2.88 -16.88 -19.98
C PHE A 858 4.16 -17.61 -19.52
N LEU A 859 5.31 -17.30 -20.10
CA LEU A 859 6.60 -17.93 -19.78
C LEU A 859 7.08 -17.66 -18.34
N THR A 860 6.60 -16.58 -17.69
CA THR A 860 6.90 -16.28 -16.29
C THR A 860 6.02 -17.05 -15.29
N GLN A 861 4.89 -17.60 -15.74
CA GLN A 861 3.89 -18.26 -14.89
C GLN A 861 3.73 -19.75 -15.18
N GLY A 862 4.10 -20.19 -16.39
CA GLY A 862 3.67 -21.45 -16.95
C GLY A 862 2.38 -21.28 -17.75
N GLY A 863 2.12 -22.26 -18.60
CA GLY A 863 0.94 -22.32 -19.45
C GLY A 863 1.00 -23.52 -20.38
N ILE A 864 -0.09 -23.70 -21.12
CA ILE A 864 -0.33 -24.85 -22.00
C ILE A 864 -0.62 -24.40 -23.43
N ILE A 865 -0.25 -25.24 -24.40
CA ILE A 865 -0.76 -25.24 -25.76
C ILE A 865 -1.92 -26.24 -25.82
N GLU A 866 -3.01 -25.88 -26.50
CA GLU A 866 -4.10 -26.82 -26.83
C GLU A 866 -4.60 -26.63 -28.27
N ALA A 867 -5.03 -27.71 -28.89
CA ALA A 867 -5.85 -27.68 -30.09
C ALA A 867 -7.23 -27.07 -29.78
N TYR A 868 -7.67 -26.12 -30.61
CA TYR A 868 -9.09 -25.79 -30.68
C TYR A 868 -9.82 -26.87 -31.51
N PRO A 869 -11.08 -27.21 -31.19
CA PRO A 869 -11.84 -28.19 -31.98
C PRO A 869 -11.87 -27.90 -33.48
N PRO A 870 -11.73 -28.90 -34.37
CA PRO A 870 -11.77 -28.73 -35.82
C PRO A 870 -13.21 -28.59 -36.35
N SER A 871 -14.00 -27.71 -35.75
CA SER A 871 -15.40 -27.45 -36.09
C SER A 871 -15.79 -26.00 -35.81
N ASP A 872 -16.68 -25.44 -36.62
CA ASP A 872 -17.24 -24.09 -36.40
C ASP A 872 -18.35 -24.10 -35.34
N SER A 873 -19.00 -25.24 -35.12
CA SER A 873 -20.02 -25.44 -34.10
C SER A 873 -19.43 -26.15 -32.88
N VAL A 874 -19.30 -25.40 -31.79
CA VAL A 874 -18.60 -25.82 -30.57
C VAL A 874 -19.39 -25.34 -29.35
N THR A 875 -19.79 -26.26 -28.48
CA THR A 875 -20.52 -25.94 -27.24
C THR A 875 -19.70 -26.33 -26.03
N SER A 876 -19.52 -25.39 -25.09
CA SER A 876 -18.86 -25.64 -23.81
C SER A 876 -19.89 -26.04 -22.75
N ILE A 877 -19.53 -26.91 -21.82
CA ILE A 877 -20.42 -27.48 -20.79
C ILE A 877 -19.69 -27.51 -19.46
N THR A 878 -20.31 -27.06 -18.37
CA THR A 878 -19.80 -27.26 -17.00
C THR A 878 -20.62 -28.32 -16.27
N ILE A 879 -19.93 -29.19 -15.53
CA ILE A 879 -20.54 -30.10 -14.56
C ILE A 879 -19.98 -29.79 -13.17
N CYS A 880 -20.86 -29.37 -12.25
CA CYS A 880 -20.52 -29.05 -10.88
C CYS A 880 -20.67 -30.30 -9.99
N LEU A 881 -19.60 -30.72 -9.33
CA LEU A 881 -19.53 -31.95 -8.53
C LEU A 881 -19.30 -31.62 -7.05
N SER A 882 -19.79 -32.49 -6.17
CA SER A 882 -19.39 -32.54 -4.76
C SER A 882 -18.70 -33.88 -4.48
N ILE A 883 -17.49 -33.84 -3.93
CA ILE A 883 -16.76 -35.02 -3.43
C ILE A 883 -16.78 -34.96 -1.89
N GLU A 884 -17.58 -35.81 -1.27
CA GLU A 884 -17.79 -35.84 0.17
C GLU A 884 -16.57 -36.41 0.92
N PRO A 885 -16.38 -36.10 2.22
CA PRO A 885 -15.16 -36.46 2.96
C PRO A 885 -14.86 -37.97 3.03
N ASP A 886 -15.90 -38.79 2.96
CA ASP A 886 -15.85 -40.26 2.90
C ASP A 886 -15.47 -40.82 1.51
N GLY A 887 -15.54 -40.01 0.47
CA GLY A 887 -15.31 -40.42 -0.92
C GLY A 887 -16.58 -40.76 -1.70
N HIS A 888 -17.78 -40.56 -1.13
CA HIS A 888 -19.00 -40.45 -1.92
C HIS A 888 -18.93 -39.22 -2.85
N HIS A 889 -19.69 -39.22 -3.94
CA HIS A 889 -19.72 -38.07 -4.84
C HIS A 889 -21.10 -37.89 -5.47
N THR A 890 -21.44 -36.65 -5.81
CA THR A 890 -22.70 -36.26 -6.42
C THR A 890 -22.49 -35.23 -7.52
N VAL A 891 -23.22 -35.36 -8.63
CA VAL A 891 -23.42 -34.26 -9.57
C VAL A 891 -24.45 -33.32 -8.96
N ILE A 892 -24.08 -32.05 -8.78
CA ILE A 892 -24.95 -31.03 -8.20
C ILE A 892 -25.83 -30.42 -9.30
N CYS A 893 -25.19 -30.04 -10.42
CA CYS A 893 -25.84 -29.50 -11.61
C CYS A 893 -24.90 -29.58 -12.83
N CYS A 894 -25.47 -29.65 -14.03
CA CYS A 894 -24.76 -29.58 -15.30
C CYS A 894 -25.42 -28.56 -16.23
N GLY A 895 -24.66 -27.86 -17.07
CA GLY A 895 -25.24 -26.87 -17.98
C GLY A 895 -24.35 -26.50 -19.17
N ASP A 896 -25.01 -26.19 -20.29
CA ASP A 896 -24.37 -25.66 -21.50
C ASP A 896 -24.03 -24.16 -21.30
N HIS A 897 -22.88 -23.70 -21.80
CA HIS A 897 -22.39 -22.33 -21.59
C HIS A 897 -23.14 -21.29 -22.42
N LEU A 898 -23.39 -20.14 -21.80
CA LEU A 898 -23.60 -18.86 -22.47
C LEU A 898 -22.31 -18.05 -22.38
N HIS A 899 -21.86 -17.46 -23.49
CA HIS A 899 -20.52 -16.87 -23.61
C HIS A 899 -20.53 -15.33 -23.57
N ALA A 900 -21.52 -14.70 -24.22
CA ALA A 900 -21.84 -13.26 -24.26
C ALA A 900 -20.67 -12.28 -24.53
N GLU A 901 -19.73 -12.14 -23.59
CA GLU A 901 -18.58 -11.23 -23.67
C GLU A 901 -17.36 -11.85 -24.35
N SER A 902 -17.18 -13.18 -24.27
CA SER A 902 -16.05 -13.89 -24.87
C SER A 902 -16.32 -15.38 -25.08
N GLN A 903 -15.97 -15.89 -26.27
CA GLN A 903 -16.06 -17.30 -26.68
C GLN A 903 -15.31 -18.29 -25.76
N PHE A 904 -14.43 -17.80 -24.87
CA PHE A 904 -13.65 -18.62 -23.94
C PHE A 904 -13.95 -18.34 -22.46
N SER A 905 -15.06 -17.64 -22.15
CA SER A 905 -15.52 -17.41 -20.78
C SER A 905 -16.95 -17.90 -20.60
N CYS A 906 -17.26 -18.57 -19.50
CA CYS A 906 -18.63 -18.83 -19.09
C CYS A 906 -19.22 -17.54 -18.48
N TRP A 907 -20.21 -16.94 -19.14
CA TRP A 907 -20.96 -15.80 -18.64
C TRP A 907 -22.23 -16.23 -17.89
N GLY A 908 -22.81 -17.37 -18.27
CA GLY A 908 -23.99 -17.98 -17.67
C GLY A 908 -24.15 -19.43 -18.15
N LEU A 909 -25.17 -20.14 -17.65
CA LEU A 909 -25.50 -21.50 -18.10
C LEU A 909 -26.97 -21.62 -18.49
N SER A 910 -27.28 -22.52 -19.43
CA SER A 910 -28.58 -23.18 -19.51
C SER A 910 -28.52 -24.56 -18.84
N PHE A 911 -29.58 -24.90 -18.11
CA PHE A 911 -29.66 -26.06 -17.23
C PHE A 911 -30.98 -26.84 -17.42
N PRO A 912 -30.97 -28.18 -17.34
CA PRO A 912 -29.79 -29.04 -17.40
C PRO A 912 -29.04 -28.91 -18.73
N GLN A 913 -27.82 -29.47 -18.82
CA GLN A 913 -27.13 -29.56 -20.11
C GLN A 913 -27.95 -30.40 -21.09
N SER A 914 -27.92 -30.02 -22.35
CA SER A 914 -28.72 -30.60 -23.43
C SER A 914 -27.90 -31.06 -24.63
N SER A 915 -26.60 -30.77 -24.64
CA SER A 915 -25.74 -30.99 -25.82
C SER A 915 -25.22 -32.43 -25.95
N VAL A 916 -25.01 -33.17 -24.85
CA VAL A 916 -24.35 -34.50 -24.83
C VAL A 916 -25.22 -35.52 -24.07
N GLU A 917 -25.07 -36.82 -24.36
CA GLU A 917 -25.70 -37.87 -23.57
C GLU A 917 -25.16 -37.93 -22.12
N ALA A 918 -26.06 -38.00 -21.15
CA ALA A 918 -25.70 -37.98 -19.72
C ALA A 918 -24.75 -39.12 -19.31
N GLN A 919 -24.88 -40.30 -19.91
CA GLN A 919 -24.05 -41.47 -19.57
C GLN A 919 -22.57 -41.29 -19.93
N GLU A 920 -22.26 -40.63 -21.06
CA GLU A 920 -20.88 -40.34 -21.47
C GLU A 920 -20.22 -39.36 -20.48
N LEU A 921 -20.90 -38.24 -20.20
CA LEU A 921 -20.44 -37.22 -19.26
C LEU A 921 -20.24 -37.77 -17.85
N ASN A 922 -21.21 -38.54 -17.33
CA ASN A 922 -21.10 -39.19 -16.02
C ASN A 922 -19.90 -40.14 -15.95
N THR A 923 -19.65 -40.92 -17.01
CA THR A 923 -18.49 -41.83 -17.08
C THR A 923 -17.16 -41.08 -16.98
N TYR A 924 -17.02 -39.92 -17.64
CA TYR A 924 -15.82 -39.08 -17.52
C TYR A 924 -15.72 -38.42 -16.13
N CYS A 925 -16.82 -37.95 -15.56
CA CYS A 925 -16.84 -37.39 -14.22
C CYS A 925 -16.43 -38.42 -13.15
N GLU A 926 -16.90 -39.67 -13.21
CA GLU A 926 -16.49 -40.74 -12.29
C GLU A 926 -14.98 -41.00 -12.33
N GLN A 927 -14.40 -41.06 -13.54
CA GLN A 927 -12.96 -41.27 -13.74
C GLN A 927 -12.12 -40.12 -13.16
N ILE A 928 -12.53 -38.87 -13.41
CA ILE A 928 -11.88 -37.66 -12.87
C ILE A 928 -12.01 -37.60 -11.35
N VAL A 929 -13.18 -37.90 -10.80
CA VAL A 929 -13.46 -37.91 -9.36
C VAL A 929 -12.60 -38.95 -8.64
N GLU A 930 -12.38 -40.13 -9.21
CA GLU A 930 -11.50 -41.13 -8.63
C GLU A 930 -10.04 -40.66 -8.61
N GLN A 931 -9.56 -39.99 -9.67
CA GLN A 931 -8.24 -39.35 -9.67
C GLN A 931 -8.14 -38.19 -8.66
N CYS A 932 -9.22 -37.45 -8.42
CA CYS A 932 -9.31 -36.42 -7.38
C CYS A 932 -9.19 -37.01 -5.96
N LYS A 933 -9.91 -38.10 -5.65
CA LYS A 933 -9.83 -38.80 -4.35
C LYS A 933 -8.40 -39.27 -4.05
N GLN A 934 -7.74 -39.87 -5.04
CA GLN A 934 -6.34 -40.34 -4.93
C GLN A 934 -5.35 -39.20 -4.62
N ARG A 935 -5.69 -37.95 -5.00
CA ARG A 935 -4.92 -36.72 -4.71
C ARG A 935 -5.40 -35.99 -3.43
N ASN A 936 -6.32 -36.58 -2.66
CA ASN A 936 -6.99 -35.97 -1.50
C ASN A 936 -7.75 -34.66 -1.82
N ILE A 937 -8.27 -34.53 -3.04
CA ILE A 937 -9.14 -33.41 -3.44
C ILE A 937 -10.57 -33.74 -3.00
N TYR A 938 -11.11 -32.93 -2.09
CA TYR A 938 -12.45 -33.06 -1.51
C TYR A 938 -13.16 -31.70 -1.49
N GLY A 939 -14.48 -31.72 -1.40
CA GLY A 939 -15.32 -30.53 -1.54
C GLY A 939 -15.88 -30.38 -2.95
N HIS A 940 -16.08 -29.14 -3.38
CA HIS A 940 -16.71 -28.81 -4.65
C HIS A 940 -15.65 -28.76 -5.78
N VAL A 941 -15.97 -29.35 -6.92
CA VAL A 941 -15.11 -29.37 -8.11
C VAL A 941 -15.99 -29.18 -9.35
N ASP A 942 -15.72 -28.16 -10.14
CA ASP A 942 -16.36 -27.96 -11.44
C ASP A 942 -15.43 -28.49 -12.53
N VAL A 943 -15.99 -29.26 -13.48
CA VAL A 943 -15.27 -29.81 -14.65
C VAL A 943 -15.89 -29.23 -15.91
N ASP A 944 -15.05 -28.65 -16.77
CA ASP A 944 -15.45 -28.06 -18.03
C ASP A 944 -15.11 -28.98 -19.20
N PHE A 945 -16.11 -29.24 -20.03
CA PHE A 945 -16.05 -30.02 -21.26
C PHE A 945 -16.37 -29.14 -22.47
N VAL A 946 -15.97 -29.60 -23.65
CA VAL A 946 -16.36 -29.02 -24.94
C VAL A 946 -16.83 -30.14 -25.86
N THR A 947 -17.98 -29.96 -26.48
CA THR A 947 -18.53 -30.87 -27.50
C THR A 947 -18.56 -30.20 -28.88
N PHE A 948 -18.33 -31.01 -29.92
CA PHE A 948 -18.39 -30.61 -31.32
C PHE A 948 -18.70 -31.85 -32.19
N ILE A 949 -19.02 -31.64 -33.47
CA ILE A 949 -19.08 -32.72 -34.47
C ILE A 949 -17.77 -32.72 -35.25
N ASP A 950 -17.09 -33.87 -35.29
CA ASP A 950 -15.87 -34.07 -36.09
C ASP A 950 -16.22 -34.31 -37.57
N ALA A 951 -15.77 -33.39 -38.43
CA ALA A 951 -15.97 -33.43 -39.87
C ALA A 951 -15.30 -34.63 -40.59
N LYS A 952 -14.42 -35.40 -39.93
CA LYS A 952 -13.82 -36.62 -40.50
C LYS A 952 -14.64 -37.89 -40.22
N THR A 953 -15.20 -38.01 -39.03
CA THR A 953 -15.93 -39.22 -38.59
C THR A 953 -17.45 -39.07 -38.58
N ASP A 954 -17.96 -37.85 -38.77
CA ASP A 954 -19.38 -37.48 -38.66
C ASP A 954 -20.00 -37.92 -37.32
N LYS A 955 -19.22 -37.75 -36.25
CA LYS A 955 -19.58 -38.10 -34.88
C LYS A 955 -19.41 -36.92 -33.96
N GLN A 956 -20.29 -36.87 -32.96
CA GLN A 956 -20.08 -36.06 -31.78
C GLN A 956 -18.80 -36.51 -31.05
N GLN A 957 -18.01 -35.55 -30.60
CA GLN A 957 -16.80 -35.74 -29.81
C GLN A 957 -16.82 -34.77 -28.63
N VAL A 958 -16.45 -35.27 -27.46
CA VAL A 958 -16.39 -34.53 -26.20
C VAL A 958 -14.93 -34.47 -25.73
N TRP A 959 -14.43 -33.30 -25.37
CA TRP A 959 -13.07 -33.08 -24.84
C TRP A 959 -13.13 -32.40 -23.47
N THR A 960 -12.36 -32.91 -22.51
CA THR A 960 -12.22 -32.31 -21.17
C THR A 960 -11.20 -31.18 -21.20
N ILE A 961 -11.65 -29.94 -20.97
CA ILE A 961 -10.81 -28.75 -21.15
C ILE A 961 -10.22 -28.23 -19.83
N ASP A 962 -11.00 -28.15 -18.75
CA ASP A 962 -10.61 -27.40 -17.55
C ASP A 962 -11.22 -27.98 -16.26
N LEU A 963 -10.61 -27.67 -15.11
CA LEU A 963 -11.07 -28.13 -13.79
C LEU A 963 -10.81 -27.03 -12.75
N SER A 964 -11.87 -26.68 -12.01
CA SER A 964 -11.84 -25.64 -10.97
C SER A 964 -12.16 -26.24 -9.60
N ILE A 965 -11.24 -26.13 -8.64
CA ILE A 965 -11.44 -26.63 -7.27
C ILE A 965 -11.97 -25.50 -6.38
N GLY A 966 -13.23 -25.64 -5.95
CA GLY A 966 -13.91 -24.70 -5.08
C GLY A 966 -15.41 -24.65 -5.34
N TYR A 967 -16.15 -24.02 -4.43
CA TYR A 967 -17.58 -23.76 -4.62
C TYR A 967 -17.75 -22.60 -5.61
N SER A 968 -18.56 -22.79 -6.67
CA SER A 968 -18.77 -21.81 -7.73
C SER A 968 -20.09 -21.03 -7.63
N GLU A 969 -20.22 -20.01 -8.48
CA GLU A 969 -21.47 -19.27 -8.71
C GLU A 969 -22.56 -20.14 -9.35
N HIS A 970 -22.21 -21.16 -10.13
CA HIS A 970 -23.19 -22.07 -10.73
C HIS A 970 -23.88 -22.93 -9.67
N VAL A 971 -23.12 -23.44 -8.70
CA VAL A 971 -23.68 -24.09 -7.50
C VAL A 971 -24.55 -23.11 -6.69
N SER A 972 -24.17 -21.83 -6.58
CA SER A 972 -24.99 -20.80 -5.91
C SER A 972 -26.38 -20.65 -6.56
N LEU A 973 -26.40 -20.44 -7.88
CA LEU A 973 -27.62 -20.21 -8.65
C LEU A 973 -28.50 -21.46 -8.69
N TYR A 974 -27.91 -22.66 -8.84
CA TYR A 974 -28.63 -23.92 -8.72
C TYR A 974 -29.30 -24.08 -7.35
N ARG A 975 -28.61 -23.75 -6.24
CA ARG A 975 -29.20 -23.84 -4.89
C ARG A 975 -30.42 -22.92 -4.72
N ILE A 976 -30.37 -21.70 -5.26
CA ILE A 976 -31.53 -20.79 -5.29
C ILE A 976 -32.66 -21.40 -6.13
N MET A 977 -32.35 -21.85 -7.35
CA MET A 977 -33.30 -22.43 -8.31
C MET A 977 -34.02 -23.65 -7.74
N ARG A 978 -33.28 -24.59 -7.14
CA ARG A 978 -33.82 -25.76 -6.43
C ARG A 978 -34.69 -25.35 -5.23
N PHE A 979 -34.26 -24.39 -4.43
CA PHE A 979 -35.00 -23.96 -3.23
C PHE A 979 -36.36 -23.34 -3.57
N VAL A 980 -36.44 -22.47 -4.58
CA VAL A 980 -37.72 -21.82 -4.98
C VAL A 980 -38.67 -22.76 -5.72
N THR A 981 -38.14 -23.75 -6.46
CA THR A 981 -38.95 -24.74 -7.18
C THR A 981 -39.34 -25.93 -6.31
N THR A 982 -38.55 -26.29 -5.29
CA THR A 982 -38.57 -27.63 -4.64
C THR A 982 -38.58 -28.77 -5.67
N GLY A 983 -37.80 -28.59 -6.75
CA GLY A 983 -37.56 -29.61 -7.77
C GLY A 983 -36.41 -30.53 -7.43
N ASP A 984 -36.34 -31.66 -8.11
CA ASP A 984 -35.29 -32.66 -7.95
C ASP A 984 -34.54 -32.86 -9.26
N PHE A 985 -33.21 -33.00 -9.16
CA PHE A 985 -32.30 -33.19 -10.29
C PHE A 985 -31.79 -34.63 -10.26
N ASP A 986 -32.00 -35.37 -11.34
CA ASP A 986 -31.43 -36.70 -11.51
C ASP A 986 -30.09 -36.62 -12.26
N PRO A 987 -28.96 -36.95 -11.59
CA PRO A 987 -27.66 -37.05 -12.24
C PRO A 987 -27.62 -38.03 -13.42
N GLN A 988 -28.37 -39.13 -13.36
CA GLN A 988 -28.24 -40.23 -14.33
C GLN A 988 -28.87 -39.89 -15.69
N THR A 989 -30.00 -39.18 -15.70
CA THR A 989 -30.67 -38.72 -16.93
C THR A 989 -30.38 -37.27 -17.32
N HIS A 990 -29.67 -36.52 -16.47
CA HIS A 990 -29.56 -35.04 -16.56
C HIS A 990 -30.94 -34.36 -16.67
N SER A 991 -31.96 -34.89 -16.00
CA SER A 991 -33.31 -34.30 -16.00
C SER A 991 -33.59 -33.55 -14.69
N PHE A 992 -34.35 -32.46 -14.78
CA PHE A 992 -34.80 -31.70 -13.61
C PHE A 992 -36.33 -31.68 -13.57
N THR A 993 -36.89 -32.24 -12.50
CA THR A 993 -38.33 -32.49 -12.35
C THR A 993 -38.93 -31.64 -11.23
N VAL A 994 -40.13 -31.11 -11.45
CA VAL A 994 -40.82 -30.22 -10.52
C VAL A 994 -42.27 -30.67 -10.33
N LYS A 995 -42.65 -30.90 -9.07
CA LYS A 995 -44.01 -31.26 -8.65
C LYS A 995 -44.88 -30.01 -8.56
N VAL A 996 -45.89 -29.91 -9.43
CA VAL A 996 -46.81 -28.77 -9.61
C VAL A 996 -48.26 -29.23 -9.35
N LYS A 997 -49.09 -28.40 -8.69
CA LYS A 997 -50.51 -28.71 -8.45
C LYS A 997 -51.39 -28.13 -9.58
N GLN A 998 -51.90 -29.00 -10.45
CA GLN A 998 -52.76 -28.62 -11.58
C GLN A 998 -54.25 -28.92 -11.27
N ALA A 999 -55.15 -27.98 -11.55
CA ALA A 999 -56.59 -28.19 -11.37
C ALA A 999 -57.14 -29.20 -12.40
N LYS A 1000 -58.01 -30.13 -11.97
CA LYS A 1000 -58.71 -31.03 -12.90
C LYS A 1000 -59.60 -30.23 -13.85
N GLN A 1001 -59.50 -30.50 -15.16
CA GLN A 1001 -60.47 -29.98 -16.12
C GLN A 1001 -61.86 -30.57 -15.81
N ARG A 1002 -62.80 -29.72 -15.41
CA ARG A 1002 -64.20 -30.14 -15.22
C ARG A 1002 -64.85 -30.38 -16.57
N VAL A 1003 -65.09 -31.66 -16.88
CA VAL A 1003 -66.13 -32.04 -17.86
C VAL A 1003 -67.45 -31.39 -17.42
N ARG A 1004 -68.16 -30.75 -18.36
CA ARG A 1004 -69.26 -29.81 -18.07
C ARG A 1004 -70.46 -30.48 -17.37
N HIS A 1005 -70.45 -30.55 -16.05
CA HIS A 1005 -71.62 -30.79 -15.20
C HIS A 1005 -71.62 -29.81 -14.01
N TRP A 1006 -72.80 -29.33 -13.63
CA TRP A 1006 -72.98 -28.35 -12.57
C TRP A 1006 -72.82 -29.01 -11.18
N GLN A 1007 -71.66 -28.84 -10.56
CA GLN A 1007 -71.43 -29.17 -9.14
C GLN A 1007 -70.70 -28.03 -8.42
N THR A 1008 -71.34 -27.51 -7.38
CA THR A 1008 -70.85 -26.44 -6.49
C THR A 1008 -69.90 -26.95 -5.41
N GLY A 1009 -68.93 -27.78 -5.80
CA GLY A 1009 -67.79 -28.17 -4.95
C GLY A 1009 -66.56 -27.29 -5.18
N ALA A 1010 -65.57 -27.41 -4.30
CA ALA A 1010 -64.24 -26.82 -4.51
C ALA A 1010 -63.54 -27.40 -5.77
N PRO A 1011 -62.55 -26.71 -6.36
CA PRO A 1011 -61.71 -27.28 -7.41
C PRO A 1011 -60.83 -28.42 -6.86
N GLU A 1012 -60.87 -29.58 -7.50
CA GLU A 1012 -59.90 -30.66 -7.26
C GLU A 1012 -58.58 -30.35 -7.98
N TYR A 1013 -57.48 -30.67 -7.31
CA TYR A 1013 -56.12 -30.56 -7.85
C TYR A 1013 -55.45 -31.94 -7.92
N ILE A 1014 -54.64 -32.15 -8.95
CA ILE A 1014 -53.72 -33.28 -9.09
C ILE A 1014 -52.29 -32.74 -9.00
N THR A 1015 -51.40 -33.45 -8.31
CA THR A 1015 -49.96 -33.17 -8.41
C THR A 1015 -49.43 -33.81 -9.69
N VAL A 1016 -48.85 -33.00 -10.58
CA VAL A 1016 -48.24 -33.41 -11.84
C VAL A 1016 -46.74 -33.13 -11.77
N GLU A 1017 -45.93 -34.08 -12.21
CA GLU A 1017 -44.49 -33.88 -12.38
C GLU A 1017 -44.23 -33.30 -13.77
N LYS A 1018 -43.47 -32.21 -13.83
CA LYS A 1018 -43.05 -31.53 -15.05
C LYS A 1018 -41.54 -31.44 -15.12
N ASN A 1019 -40.96 -31.71 -16.29
CA ASN A 1019 -39.59 -31.34 -16.56
C ASN A 1019 -39.48 -29.81 -16.64
N ARG A 1020 -38.42 -29.24 -16.07
CA ARG A 1020 -38.17 -27.80 -16.07
C ARG A 1020 -36.75 -27.50 -16.53
N PHE A 1021 -36.62 -26.47 -17.35
CA PHE A 1021 -35.34 -25.90 -17.76
C PHE A 1021 -35.14 -24.57 -17.06
N ALA A 1022 -33.87 -24.19 -16.84
CA ALA A 1022 -33.48 -22.91 -16.29
C ALA A 1022 -32.37 -22.27 -17.13
N VAL A 1023 -32.30 -20.95 -17.14
CA VAL A 1023 -31.19 -20.17 -17.71
C VAL A 1023 -30.77 -19.13 -16.69
N TRP A 1024 -29.47 -19.03 -16.39
CA TRP A 1024 -28.98 -18.16 -15.33
C TRP A 1024 -27.63 -17.49 -15.59
N SER A 1025 -27.42 -16.34 -14.94
CA SER A 1025 -26.11 -15.70 -14.77
C SER A 1025 -26.10 -14.86 -13.48
N ALA A 1026 -25.00 -14.86 -12.74
CA ALA A 1026 -24.72 -13.94 -11.63
C ALA A 1026 -24.05 -12.63 -12.09
N ARG A 1027 -23.77 -12.50 -13.40
CA ARG A 1027 -22.84 -11.51 -13.96
C ARG A 1027 -23.53 -10.38 -14.73
N LEU A 1028 -24.83 -10.18 -14.54
CA LEU A 1028 -25.54 -9.10 -15.23
C LEU A 1028 -25.03 -7.77 -14.67
N HIS A 1029 -24.41 -6.96 -15.52
CA HIS A 1029 -23.89 -5.64 -15.19
C HIS A 1029 -24.63 -4.57 -15.97
N HIS A 1030 -25.19 -3.58 -15.26
CA HIS A 1030 -25.76 -2.38 -15.89
C HIS A 1030 -25.61 -1.15 -14.99
N SER A 1031 -24.80 -0.17 -15.40
CA SER A 1031 -24.43 0.98 -14.56
C SER A 1031 -25.64 1.78 -14.04
N ASN A 1032 -26.71 1.91 -14.83
CA ASN A 1032 -27.89 2.69 -14.43
C ASN A 1032 -28.71 2.04 -13.29
N LEU A 1033 -28.49 0.76 -12.96
CA LEU A 1033 -29.08 0.14 -11.76
C LEU A 1033 -28.62 0.87 -10.48
N SER A 1034 -27.47 1.57 -10.51
CA SER A 1034 -27.00 2.43 -9.41
C SER A 1034 -27.93 3.55 -8.99
N VAL A 1035 -28.89 3.93 -9.84
CA VAL A 1035 -29.86 5.00 -9.59
C VAL A 1035 -31.20 4.45 -9.11
N LEU A 1036 -31.38 3.13 -9.11
CA LEU A 1036 -32.67 2.46 -8.89
C LEU A 1036 -32.70 1.69 -7.57
N HIS A 1037 -33.65 2.04 -6.70
CA HIS A 1037 -33.98 1.24 -5.52
C HIS A 1037 -34.58 -0.11 -5.94
N TYR A 1038 -34.28 -1.19 -5.22
CA TYR A 1038 -34.81 -2.52 -5.52
C TYR A 1038 -36.34 -2.58 -5.47
N SER A 1039 -36.96 -1.75 -4.62
CA SER A 1039 -38.42 -1.57 -4.57
C SER A 1039 -39.02 -1.12 -5.91
N VAL A 1040 -38.38 -0.18 -6.60
CA VAL A 1040 -38.78 0.33 -7.93
C VAL A 1040 -38.43 -0.69 -9.01
N PHE A 1041 -37.23 -1.28 -8.97
CA PHE A 1041 -36.81 -2.35 -9.87
C PHE A 1041 -37.82 -3.52 -9.89
N PHE A 1042 -38.25 -4.00 -8.72
CA PHE A 1042 -39.27 -5.06 -8.64
C PHE A 1042 -40.67 -4.58 -9.02
N GLN A 1043 -41.01 -3.29 -8.98
CA GLN A 1043 -42.27 -2.78 -9.57
C GLN A 1043 -42.22 -2.82 -11.10
N MET A 1044 -41.12 -2.32 -11.69
CA MET A 1044 -40.82 -2.35 -13.12
C MET A 1044 -40.85 -3.78 -13.68
N CYS A 1045 -40.14 -4.73 -13.05
CA CYS A 1045 -40.18 -6.15 -13.43
C CYS A 1045 -41.62 -6.70 -13.45
N ARG A 1046 -42.42 -6.45 -12.39
CA ARG A 1046 -43.81 -6.90 -12.32
C ARG A 1046 -44.72 -6.27 -13.39
N ALA A 1047 -44.45 -5.04 -13.82
CA ALA A 1047 -45.20 -4.40 -14.90
C ALA A 1047 -44.99 -5.10 -16.26
N HIS A 1048 -43.77 -5.61 -16.50
CA HIS A 1048 -43.40 -6.42 -17.67
C HIS A 1048 -43.65 -7.93 -17.49
N GLY A 1049 -44.36 -8.34 -16.44
CA GLY A 1049 -44.61 -9.76 -16.13
C GLY A 1049 -43.39 -10.55 -15.64
N VAL A 1050 -42.24 -9.90 -15.45
CA VAL A 1050 -40.99 -10.51 -15.00
C VAL A 1050 -41.05 -10.80 -13.50
N GLY A 1051 -41.31 -12.06 -13.17
CA GLY A 1051 -41.37 -12.58 -11.80
C GLY A 1051 -41.61 -14.10 -11.78
N PHE A 1052 -41.66 -14.69 -10.59
CA PHE A 1052 -41.83 -16.13 -10.39
C PHE A 1052 -43.23 -16.44 -9.84
N ASP A 1053 -43.99 -17.31 -10.52
CA ASP A 1053 -45.26 -17.84 -9.98
C ASP A 1053 -44.98 -19.06 -9.11
N VAL A 1054 -45.26 -18.91 -7.81
CA VAL A 1054 -45.03 -19.94 -6.77
C VAL A 1054 -45.91 -21.18 -6.96
N ARG A 1055 -47.04 -21.08 -7.68
CA ARG A 1055 -47.99 -22.19 -7.90
C ARG A 1055 -47.51 -23.10 -9.03
N ASP A 1056 -47.17 -22.51 -10.16
CA ASP A 1056 -46.64 -23.21 -11.34
C ASP A 1056 -45.14 -23.52 -11.22
N LYS A 1057 -44.44 -22.83 -10.31
CA LYS A 1057 -43.00 -22.92 -10.06
C LYS A 1057 -42.16 -22.61 -11.31
N GLN A 1058 -42.48 -21.48 -11.95
CA GLN A 1058 -41.85 -21.00 -13.19
C GLN A 1058 -41.75 -19.48 -13.22
N GLY A 1059 -40.98 -18.96 -14.18
CA GLY A 1059 -40.71 -17.53 -14.30
C GLY A 1059 -39.34 -17.15 -13.72
N THR A 1060 -39.21 -15.92 -13.22
CA THR A 1060 -37.92 -15.25 -13.01
C THR A 1060 -37.64 -14.91 -11.55
N VAL A 1061 -36.47 -15.31 -11.07
CA VAL A 1061 -35.92 -15.02 -9.73
C VAL A 1061 -34.59 -14.27 -9.89
N PHE A 1062 -34.24 -13.44 -8.92
CA PHE A 1062 -33.02 -12.61 -8.94
C PHE A 1062 -32.12 -12.92 -7.75
N GLU A 1063 -30.80 -12.99 -7.97
CA GLU A 1063 -29.81 -12.99 -6.90
C GLU A 1063 -29.39 -11.54 -6.63
N LEU A 1064 -29.68 -11.03 -5.43
CA LEU A 1064 -29.30 -9.66 -5.05
C LEU A 1064 -27.88 -9.66 -4.46
N LEU A 1065 -26.99 -8.93 -5.14
CA LEU A 1065 -25.54 -8.95 -4.98
C LEU A 1065 -25.07 -7.54 -4.61
N GLU A 1066 -24.98 -7.22 -3.32
CA GLU A 1066 -24.82 -5.83 -2.93
C GLU A 1066 -23.48 -5.22 -3.36
N CYS A 1067 -23.54 -3.97 -3.78
CA CYS A 1067 -22.37 -3.12 -3.93
C CYS A 1067 -22.81 -1.71 -3.54
N GLN A 1068 -21.90 -0.86 -3.07
CA GLN A 1068 -22.12 0.58 -2.83
C GLN A 1068 -22.56 1.38 -4.08
N ARG A 1069 -22.83 0.68 -5.20
CA ARG A 1069 -23.29 1.22 -6.47
C ARG A 1069 -24.42 0.40 -7.10
N HIS A 1070 -24.86 -0.73 -6.54
CA HIS A 1070 -25.95 -1.57 -7.10
C HIS A 1070 -25.86 -1.92 -8.62
N GLU A 1071 -24.67 -1.87 -9.23
CA GLU A 1071 -24.47 -2.02 -10.69
C GLU A 1071 -24.62 -3.46 -11.21
N ASN A 1072 -24.76 -4.46 -10.32
CA ASN A 1072 -24.76 -5.89 -10.67
C ASN A 1072 -25.94 -6.62 -10.03
N ILE A 1073 -26.44 -7.64 -10.72
CA ILE A 1073 -27.53 -8.51 -10.25
C ILE A 1073 -27.40 -9.90 -10.89
N GLY A 1074 -27.84 -10.95 -10.21
CA GLY A 1074 -28.02 -12.27 -10.83
C GLY A 1074 -29.47 -12.49 -11.26
N MET A 1075 -29.70 -13.26 -12.33
CA MET A 1075 -31.04 -13.65 -12.77
C MET A 1075 -31.09 -15.14 -13.09
N ILE A 1076 -32.21 -15.76 -12.75
CA ILE A 1076 -32.56 -17.16 -13.04
C ILE A 1076 -33.96 -17.14 -13.66
N THR A 1077 -34.09 -17.57 -14.91
CA THR A 1077 -35.39 -17.75 -15.59
C THR A 1077 -35.68 -19.24 -15.72
N ILE A 1078 -36.90 -19.69 -15.42
CA ILE A 1078 -37.32 -21.10 -15.33
C ILE A 1078 -38.57 -21.33 -16.18
N GLY A 1079 -38.61 -22.40 -17.00
CA GLY A 1079 -39.72 -22.70 -17.91
C GLY A 1079 -39.91 -24.18 -18.26
N ASP A 1080 -40.95 -24.49 -19.04
CA ASP A 1080 -41.29 -25.86 -19.50
C ASP A 1080 -40.36 -26.38 -20.63
N THR A 1081 -39.73 -25.49 -21.43
CA THR A 1081 -38.81 -25.88 -22.51
C THR A 1081 -37.58 -24.98 -22.55
N LEU A 1082 -36.42 -25.52 -22.95
CA LEU A 1082 -35.16 -24.78 -23.05
C LEU A 1082 -35.30 -23.54 -23.97
N GLN A 1083 -35.84 -23.73 -25.17
CA GLN A 1083 -36.04 -22.67 -26.18
C GLN A 1083 -36.90 -21.49 -25.66
N ASN A 1084 -38.01 -21.78 -24.97
CA ASN A 1084 -38.84 -20.73 -24.36
C ASN A 1084 -38.12 -20.09 -23.16
N THR A 1085 -37.32 -20.84 -22.41
CA THR A 1085 -36.60 -20.32 -21.24
C THR A 1085 -35.47 -19.37 -21.65
N LEU A 1086 -34.72 -19.72 -22.71
CA LEU A 1086 -33.75 -18.84 -23.38
C LEU A 1086 -34.42 -17.57 -23.92
N SER A 1087 -35.50 -17.72 -24.70
CA SER A 1087 -36.26 -16.59 -25.25
C SER A 1087 -36.79 -15.66 -24.15
N ASN A 1088 -37.33 -16.21 -23.06
CA ASN A 1088 -37.81 -15.44 -21.91
C ASN A 1088 -36.66 -14.75 -21.17
N PHE A 1089 -35.50 -15.40 -21.02
CA PHE A 1089 -34.32 -14.80 -20.39
C PHE A 1089 -33.82 -13.59 -21.20
N ALA A 1090 -33.71 -13.71 -22.53
CA ALA A 1090 -33.36 -12.60 -23.41
C ALA A 1090 -34.41 -11.48 -23.40
N TYR A 1091 -35.71 -11.82 -23.42
CA TYR A 1091 -36.81 -10.86 -23.27
C TYR A 1091 -36.73 -10.08 -21.95
N ASN A 1092 -36.50 -10.78 -20.83
CA ASN A 1092 -36.35 -10.18 -19.50
C ASN A 1092 -35.20 -9.17 -19.47
N LEU A 1093 -34.03 -9.53 -20.02
CA LEU A 1093 -32.90 -8.60 -20.16
C LEU A 1093 -33.26 -7.39 -21.00
N ASN A 1094 -33.93 -7.59 -22.14
CA ASN A 1094 -34.31 -6.51 -23.05
C ASN A 1094 -35.31 -5.54 -22.41
N ALA A 1095 -36.37 -6.05 -21.77
CA ALA A 1095 -37.37 -5.25 -21.07
C ALA A 1095 -36.75 -4.42 -19.93
N ILE A 1096 -35.89 -5.04 -19.11
CA ILE A 1096 -35.15 -4.32 -18.07
C ILE A 1096 -34.24 -3.26 -18.69
N ASN A 1097 -33.47 -3.60 -19.73
CA ASN A 1097 -32.54 -2.68 -20.39
C ASN A 1097 -33.26 -1.46 -20.99
N GLN A 1098 -34.45 -1.63 -21.57
CA GLN A 1098 -35.25 -0.54 -22.15
C GLN A 1098 -35.78 0.45 -21.10
N GLU A 1099 -36.26 -0.03 -19.96
CA GLU A 1099 -36.75 0.84 -18.86
C GLU A 1099 -35.61 1.63 -18.20
N ILE A 1100 -34.45 1.00 -18.02
CA ILE A 1100 -33.32 1.62 -17.30
C ILE A 1100 -32.37 2.40 -18.23
N THR A 1101 -32.60 2.40 -19.56
CA THR A 1101 -31.81 3.14 -20.56
C THR A 1101 -32.65 4.20 -21.24
N THR A 1102 -32.26 5.47 -21.09
CA THR A 1102 -32.86 6.58 -21.84
C THR A 1102 -31.95 7.04 -22.98
N THR A 1103 -32.49 7.82 -23.91
CA THR A 1103 -31.72 8.40 -25.03
C THR A 1103 -30.55 9.28 -24.58
N SER A 1104 -30.63 9.87 -23.38
CA SER A 1104 -29.55 10.65 -22.75
C SER A 1104 -28.64 9.82 -21.83
N MET A 1105 -29.08 8.66 -21.33
CA MET A 1105 -28.34 7.82 -20.37
C MET A 1105 -28.29 6.36 -20.81
N LYS A 1106 -27.40 6.04 -21.77
CA LYS A 1106 -27.17 4.67 -22.26
C LYS A 1106 -26.44 3.74 -21.28
N GLY A 1107 -25.81 4.29 -20.24
CA GLY A 1107 -25.03 3.52 -19.26
C GLY A 1107 -23.86 2.74 -19.85
N ARG A 1108 -23.40 1.74 -19.08
CA ARG A 1108 -22.60 0.60 -19.53
C ARG A 1108 -23.36 -0.67 -19.16
N SER A 1109 -23.47 -1.62 -20.09
CA SER A 1109 -24.30 -2.81 -19.98
C SER A 1109 -23.66 -3.97 -20.71
N ASN A 1110 -23.75 -5.20 -20.18
CA ASN A 1110 -23.44 -6.43 -20.92
C ASN A 1110 -24.71 -7.14 -21.45
N PHE A 1111 -25.90 -6.62 -21.17
CA PHE A 1111 -27.18 -7.30 -21.45
C PHE A 1111 -27.36 -7.53 -22.96
N MET A 1112 -27.03 -6.54 -23.79
CA MET A 1112 -27.17 -6.64 -25.25
C MET A 1112 -26.24 -7.68 -25.89
N LEU A 1113 -25.09 -7.97 -25.28
CA LEU A 1113 -24.18 -9.02 -25.75
C LEU A 1113 -24.77 -10.40 -25.47
N ALA A 1114 -25.29 -10.60 -24.25
CA ALA A 1114 -25.98 -11.83 -23.88
C ALA A 1114 -27.27 -12.08 -24.67
N ILE A 1115 -28.03 -11.03 -25.00
CA ILE A 1115 -29.20 -11.14 -25.89
C ILE A 1115 -28.77 -11.64 -27.27
N SER A 1116 -27.75 -11.03 -27.88
CA SER A 1116 -27.28 -11.45 -29.22
C SER A 1116 -26.72 -12.88 -29.23
N ASP A 1117 -26.05 -13.30 -28.15
CA ASP A 1117 -25.52 -14.67 -27.99
C ASP A 1117 -26.67 -15.69 -27.91
N ILE A 1118 -27.70 -15.41 -27.11
CA ILE A 1118 -28.91 -16.24 -27.00
C ILE A 1118 -29.70 -16.27 -28.32
N GLU A 1119 -29.81 -15.14 -29.03
CA GLU A 1119 -30.46 -15.07 -30.35
C GLU A 1119 -29.73 -15.94 -31.38
N ASN A 1120 -28.39 -15.97 -31.38
CA ASN A 1120 -27.60 -16.87 -32.23
C ASN A 1120 -27.87 -18.35 -31.90
N ILE A 1121 -27.86 -18.72 -30.61
CA ILE A 1121 -28.14 -20.10 -30.15
C ILE A 1121 -29.55 -20.53 -30.56
N LEU A 1122 -30.55 -19.65 -30.42
CA LEU A 1122 -31.92 -19.92 -30.84
C LEU A 1122 -32.06 -20.05 -32.36
N GLY A 1123 -31.31 -19.27 -33.15
CA GLY A 1123 -31.24 -19.40 -34.61
C GLY A 1123 -30.72 -20.76 -35.05
N ILE A 1124 -29.54 -21.17 -34.56
CA ILE A 1124 -28.93 -22.48 -34.84
C ILE A 1124 -29.89 -23.61 -34.42
N THR A 1125 -30.56 -23.47 -33.27
CA THR A 1125 -31.55 -24.45 -32.81
C THR A 1125 -32.75 -24.60 -33.76
N GLN A 1126 -33.22 -23.50 -34.37
CA GLN A 1126 -34.31 -23.52 -35.35
C GLN A 1126 -33.87 -24.11 -36.70
N GLU A 1127 -32.66 -23.82 -37.15
CA GLU A 1127 -32.08 -24.43 -38.36
C GLU A 1127 -31.93 -25.95 -38.21
N ASN A 1128 -31.42 -26.42 -37.06
CA ASN A 1128 -31.30 -27.84 -36.73
C ASN A 1128 -32.66 -28.55 -36.63
N ALA A 1129 -33.67 -27.92 -36.03
CA ALA A 1129 -35.02 -28.48 -36.00
C ALA A 1129 -35.63 -28.58 -37.43
N SER A 1130 -35.34 -27.58 -38.28
CA SER A 1130 -35.82 -27.53 -39.66
C SER A 1130 -35.19 -28.61 -40.53
N SER A 1131 -33.87 -28.82 -40.43
CA SER A 1131 -33.14 -29.82 -41.23
C SER A 1131 -33.53 -31.27 -40.88
N VAL A 1132 -33.75 -31.56 -39.59
CA VAL A 1132 -34.30 -32.85 -39.12
C VAL A 1132 -35.72 -33.07 -39.66
N SER A 1133 -36.57 -32.03 -39.66
CA SER A 1133 -37.93 -32.16 -40.22
C SER A 1133 -37.93 -32.44 -41.73
N ALA A 1134 -36.94 -31.93 -42.46
CA ALA A 1134 -36.81 -32.14 -43.91
C ALA A 1134 -36.34 -33.57 -44.24
N THR A 1135 -35.43 -34.16 -43.47
CA THR A 1135 -35.02 -35.56 -43.64
C THR A 1135 -36.15 -36.54 -43.30
N THR A 1136 -36.94 -36.29 -42.25
CA THR A 1136 -38.12 -37.14 -41.95
C THR A 1136 -39.28 -37.03 -42.96
N ASN A 1137 -39.26 -36.05 -43.87
CA ASN A 1137 -40.23 -35.93 -44.98
C ASN A 1137 -39.68 -36.47 -46.31
N THR A 1138 -38.47 -37.05 -46.32
CA THR A 1138 -37.84 -37.67 -47.51
C THR A 1138 -37.50 -39.15 -47.32
N SER A 1139 -37.91 -39.72 -46.18
CA SER A 1139 -37.94 -41.15 -45.84
C SER A 1139 -39.36 -41.72 -45.89
#